data_AF-A0A6M1ZZ93-F1
#
_entry.id   AF-A0A6M1ZZ93-F1
#
_cell.length_a   1.000
_cell.length_b   1.000
_cell.length_c   1.000
_cell.angle_alpha   90.00
_cell.angle_beta   90.00
_cell.angle_gamma   90.00
#
_symmetry.space_group_name_H-M   'P 1'
#
loop_
_entity.id
_entity.type
_entity.pdbx_description
1 polymer ?
#
loop_
_entity_poly.entity_id
_entity_poly.type
_entity_poly.pdbx_seq_one_letter_code
_entity_poly.pdbx_strand_id
1 'polypeptide(L)'
;MIREYLSLDLTTSRPKNHVFETCCLLYKLFQASHDSLFEPIDICDKSLCIAERFTDHSLRIFERTIGPSEPQSFEGFGTDSPSTTKKQKTSHFKKFHSIEKLISNGVIDDEGRESLQRELLNPICDALQNHDALKTEETFKRVELFLESIFYQKGNLEKAGKLLWVIDNKPELFLEQLDQEDNEHLSQWLDEIFESEMEKLVYTLKDSVKLENVIDIQSSEVIVNTRIPVEISRFIITETGAINTGLLKYMQHLFTGDNEVVFNHDISIKQTLELFLKSETLRDTFEEIRTPKNPHSRIATVIRLSLGMSPDAPISSVDAKRAVMAALLSHLRQYANRSCFAAFLAIQLKQSYLEDCIKDLISLLDNGHLTREIDGTTRHFPFLMKMNNPYLHHEFQVNSEGQVIKNGAPIGIITESSGLMAANVIMGSPHPEESLLNAVHGMEGIVTPNAIIERLAQNTALKSGNVGLAGKYYHEGCFAFGSKVLNPLLKVWVNTIAGMAEGQANCYFSSCLIKSTLQVFHKHLIQNFPEFSELIEAVEENVCKDLALSIRYMYDPSIGFTVSVDEGGFVLYEANREGTRLKRIDNATMFKEFVLRTLDKSKSRCDSEETCLLIIETLKQFVKSSGFTKSLNNAYKTLIRGTYEDLDETDKVTPWMNLFGHNASAILKVYFENEESFNTYGINSKSGFHLLNKLIQMGKKLTPEEQNQLAENPYTLKPVRIVNYHAFSLILGHSSFKEVWAEETDPKKWLHDKILNPGREIAALPISPNQRKQLCALFPDIKLQQLPKKTSIHKFRKALLKLIPDKSSKTAMIMDHKIVQTLDPSLKKRLKETLIHFADTNLHSGVQDVHFCFLVNPGSGRVEVWQVNDDDTELKPLDQQEITVGKTWEIYLHPDKLL
;
A
#
# COMPACT_ATOMS: atom_id res chain seq x y z
N MET A 1 -10.48 4.38 -54.29
CA MET A 1 -10.03 3.84 -52.99
C MET A 1 -10.94 4.19 -51.81
N ILE A 2 -10.77 5.28 -51.04
CA ILE A 2 -11.61 5.53 -49.83
C ILE A 2 -13.11 5.65 -50.16
N ARG A 3 -13.47 6.32 -51.27
CA ARG A 3 -14.88 6.38 -51.74
C ARG A 3 -15.44 5.05 -52.24
N GLU A 4 -14.61 4.12 -52.72
CA GLU A 4 -15.05 2.75 -53.09
C GLU A 4 -15.21 1.85 -51.87
N TYR A 5 -14.43 2.10 -50.81
CA TYR A 5 -14.51 1.35 -49.56
C TYR A 5 -15.76 1.73 -48.74
N LEU A 6 -16.20 2.99 -48.83
CA LEU A 6 -17.41 3.50 -48.17
C LEU A 6 -18.72 3.16 -48.87
N SER A 7 -18.68 2.55 -50.07
CA SER A 7 -19.87 2.13 -50.83
C SER A 7 -20.27 0.65 -50.61
N LEU A 8 -19.65 -0.06 -49.67
CA LEU A 8 -20.01 -1.44 -49.34
C LEU A 8 -21.06 -1.49 -48.21
N ASP A 9 -22.13 -2.24 -48.48
CA ASP A 9 -23.40 -2.31 -47.76
C ASP A 9 -23.26 -2.91 -46.33
N LEU A 10 -23.69 -2.17 -45.32
CA LEU A 10 -23.56 -2.46 -43.89
C LEU A 10 -24.66 -3.40 -43.37
N THR A 11 -24.78 -4.61 -43.94
CA THR A 11 -25.80 -5.59 -43.50
C THR A 11 -25.25 -6.91 -42.96
N THR A 12 -23.94 -7.05 -42.74
CA THR A 12 -23.39 -8.29 -42.14
C THR A 12 -22.67 -8.06 -40.81
N SER A 13 -23.11 -8.82 -39.81
CA SER A 13 -22.56 -8.88 -38.46
C SER A 13 -21.21 -9.60 -38.44
N ARG A 14 -20.10 -8.88 -38.22
CA ARG A 14 -18.83 -9.39 -37.65
C ARG A 14 -17.94 -8.23 -37.10
N PRO A 15 -17.08 -8.45 -36.09
CA PRO A 15 -16.77 -7.45 -35.05
C PRO A 15 -15.34 -6.85 -35.09
N LYS A 16 -15.22 -5.64 -34.49
CA LYS A 16 -14.09 -4.94 -33.82
C LYS A 16 -12.66 -4.94 -34.42
N ASN A 17 -12.17 -5.98 -35.08
CA ASN A 17 -10.80 -5.99 -35.64
C ASN A 17 -10.61 -4.96 -36.76
N HIS A 18 -11.68 -4.68 -37.52
CA HIS A 18 -11.64 -3.63 -38.54
C HIS A 18 -11.49 -2.22 -37.97
N VAL A 19 -11.91 -1.97 -36.71
CA VAL A 19 -11.73 -0.66 -36.08
C VAL A 19 -10.25 -0.46 -35.74
N PHE A 20 -9.57 -1.49 -35.23
CA PHE A 20 -8.14 -1.42 -34.91
C PHE A 20 -7.28 -1.21 -36.16
N GLU A 21 -7.53 -1.97 -37.24
CA GLU A 21 -6.81 -1.78 -38.51
C GLU A 21 -7.11 -0.41 -39.14
N THR A 22 -8.35 0.08 -39.02
CA THR A 22 -8.72 1.43 -39.47
C THR A 22 -8.04 2.51 -38.63
N CYS A 23 -7.93 2.34 -37.30
CA CYS A 23 -7.20 3.25 -36.42
C CYS A 23 -5.70 3.24 -36.71
N CYS A 24 -5.09 2.08 -36.95
CA CYS A 24 -3.68 1.99 -37.35
C CYS A 24 -3.43 2.61 -38.73
N LEU A 25 -4.36 2.45 -39.68
CA LEU A 25 -4.26 3.06 -41.01
C LEU A 25 -4.46 4.58 -40.94
N LEU A 26 -5.44 5.06 -40.17
CA LEU A 26 -5.66 6.48 -39.92
C LEU A 26 -4.50 7.13 -39.18
N TYR A 27 -3.90 6.44 -38.20
CA TYR A 27 -2.71 6.91 -37.49
C TYR A 27 -1.48 6.98 -38.41
N LYS A 28 -1.28 5.99 -39.28
CA LYS A 28 -0.23 6.03 -40.32
C LYS A 28 -0.48 7.12 -41.37
N LEU A 29 -1.74 7.38 -41.72
CA LEU A 29 -2.11 8.49 -42.60
C LEU A 29 -1.93 9.86 -41.92
N PHE A 30 -2.21 9.94 -40.61
CA PHE A 30 -1.99 11.13 -39.80
C PHE A 30 -0.49 11.46 -39.64
N GLN A 31 0.35 10.43 -39.49
CA GLN A 31 1.81 10.55 -39.56
C GLN A 31 2.31 10.99 -40.95
N ALA A 32 1.61 10.60 -42.03
CA ALA A 32 1.97 10.98 -43.39
C ALA A 32 1.47 12.39 -43.80
N SER A 33 0.53 12.98 -43.06
CA SER A 33 -0.05 14.30 -43.35
C SER A 33 0.36 15.33 -42.30
N HIS A 34 1.67 15.59 -42.16
CA HIS A 34 2.15 16.80 -41.50
C HIS A 34 2.14 17.98 -42.47
N ASP A 35 0.92 18.35 -42.90
CA ASP A 35 0.57 19.71 -43.33
C ASP A 35 -0.95 19.89 -43.35
N SER A 36 -1.46 20.48 -42.26
CA SER A 36 -2.75 21.17 -42.09
C SER A 36 -4.08 20.40 -41.92
N LEU A 37 -4.84 20.92 -40.93
CA LEU A 37 -6.31 20.93 -40.75
C LEU A 37 -7.05 19.62 -40.42
N PHE A 38 -6.92 19.09 -39.19
CA PHE A 38 -8.03 18.40 -38.52
C PHE A 38 -7.97 18.57 -36.99
N GLU A 39 -9.12 18.80 -36.36
CA GLU A 39 -9.28 18.81 -34.89
C GLU A 39 -9.10 17.40 -34.31
N PRO A 40 -8.55 17.24 -33.09
CA PRO A 40 -8.30 15.94 -32.51
C PRO A 40 -9.60 15.26 -32.07
N ILE A 41 -9.75 13.98 -32.43
CA ILE A 41 -10.79 13.09 -31.91
C ILE A 41 -10.27 12.48 -30.60
N ASP A 42 -11.00 12.72 -29.51
CA ASP A 42 -10.72 12.20 -28.18
C ASP A 42 -11.05 10.69 -28.11
N ILE A 43 -10.02 9.84 -28.25
CA ILE A 43 -10.13 8.39 -28.05
C ILE A 43 -9.55 8.09 -26.66
N CYS A 44 -10.43 8.06 -25.67
CA CYS A 44 -10.09 7.74 -24.29
C CYS A 44 -9.98 6.22 -24.11
N ASP A 45 -8.77 5.67 -24.26
CA ASP A 45 -8.42 4.30 -23.83
C ASP A 45 -7.37 4.39 -22.72
N LYS A 46 -7.69 3.86 -21.53
CA LYS A 46 -6.87 3.96 -20.30
C LYS A 46 -5.46 3.36 -20.47
N SER A 47 -5.29 2.47 -21.44
CA SER A 47 -4.03 1.81 -21.78
C SER A 47 -3.02 2.74 -22.46
N LEU A 48 -3.49 3.81 -23.12
CA LEU A 48 -2.63 4.75 -23.88
C LEU A 48 -1.87 5.70 -22.97
N CYS A 49 -2.38 6.05 -21.78
CA CYS A 49 -1.79 7.11 -20.96
C CYS A 49 -0.36 6.77 -20.47
N ILE A 50 -0.07 5.48 -20.25
CA ILE A 50 1.29 5.01 -19.93
C ILE A 50 2.16 4.94 -21.18
N ALA A 51 1.62 4.51 -22.32
CA ALA A 51 2.36 4.51 -23.59
C ALA A 51 2.73 5.93 -24.03
N GLU A 52 1.83 6.91 -23.84
CA GLU A 52 2.04 8.35 -24.05
C GLU A 52 3.09 8.92 -23.11
N ARG A 53 3.02 8.62 -21.80
CA ARG A 53 4.03 9.01 -20.79
C ARG A 53 5.45 8.61 -21.19
N PHE A 54 5.60 7.41 -21.75
CA PHE A 54 6.90 6.94 -22.18
C PHE A 54 7.24 7.22 -23.64
N THR A 55 6.31 7.70 -24.48
CA THR A 55 6.60 8.03 -25.89
C THR A 55 7.09 9.46 -26.04
N ASP A 56 6.70 10.39 -25.18
CA ASP A 56 7.11 11.80 -25.29
C ASP A 56 8.62 12.01 -25.05
N HIS A 57 9.25 11.16 -24.22
CA HIS A 57 10.71 11.13 -24.05
C HIS A 57 11.41 10.30 -25.14
N SER A 58 10.86 9.13 -25.51
CA SER A 58 11.43 8.30 -26.58
C SER A 58 11.39 8.95 -27.97
N LEU A 59 10.41 9.83 -28.26
CA LEU A 59 10.30 10.56 -29.53
C LEU A 59 11.44 11.56 -29.75
N ARG A 60 12.07 12.08 -28.68
CA ARG A 60 13.26 12.96 -28.81
C ARG A 60 14.57 12.19 -29.00
N ILE A 61 14.58 10.90 -28.66
CA ILE A 61 15.77 10.05 -28.70
C ILE A 61 15.82 9.21 -29.99
N PHE A 62 14.65 8.85 -30.55
CA PHE A 62 14.53 8.02 -31.77
C PHE A 62 15.07 8.68 -33.05
N GLU A 63 15.35 9.99 -33.05
CA GLU A 63 15.92 10.69 -34.22
C GLU A 63 17.44 10.48 -34.41
N ARG A 64 18.14 9.74 -33.52
CA ARG A 64 19.63 9.71 -33.56
C ARG A 64 20.35 8.39 -33.79
N THR A 65 19.71 7.23 -33.89
CA THR A 65 20.54 6.00 -34.04
C THR A 65 19.82 4.87 -34.77
N ILE A 66 20.26 4.56 -36.00
CA ILE A 66 19.96 3.29 -36.68
C ILE A 66 21.28 2.65 -37.12
N GLY A 67 21.53 1.45 -36.61
CA GLY A 67 22.49 0.49 -37.16
C GLY A 67 22.26 -0.87 -36.50
N PRO A 68 22.02 -1.97 -37.25
CA PRO A 68 21.81 -3.28 -36.66
C PRO A 68 23.13 -4.05 -36.54
N SER A 69 23.35 -4.73 -35.40
CA SER A 69 24.36 -5.78 -35.28
C SER A 69 23.76 -7.02 -34.62
N GLU A 70 23.98 -8.16 -35.26
CA GLU A 70 23.51 -9.51 -34.90
C GLU A 70 24.19 -10.05 -33.62
N PRO A 71 23.54 -10.99 -32.90
CA PRO A 71 24.12 -11.61 -31.71
C PRO A 71 25.03 -12.80 -32.07
N GLN A 72 26.25 -12.82 -31.51
CA GLN A 72 27.08 -14.02 -31.45
C GLN A 72 26.89 -14.74 -30.11
N SER A 73 26.75 -16.07 -30.18
CA SER A 73 26.71 -16.98 -29.04
C SER A 73 28.13 -17.36 -28.62
N PHE A 74 28.39 -17.41 -27.31
CA PHE A 74 29.63 -17.96 -26.75
C PHE A 74 29.32 -19.09 -25.78
N GLU A 75 29.98 -20.23 -26.01
CA GLU A 75 29.94 -21.43 -25.19
C GLU A 75 30.96 -21.40 -24.03
N GLY A 76 30.54 -22.05 -22.94
CA GLY A 76 31.19 -22.44 -21.69
C GLY A 76 32.71 -22.33 -21.49
N PHE A 77 33.06 -21.85 -20.30
CA PHE A 77 34.32 -22.20 -19.62
C PHE A 77 34.12 -22.59 -18.15
N GLY A 78 34.95 -23.56 -17.78
CA GLY A 78 34.91 -24.39 -16.59
C GLY A 78 35.17 -23.71 -15.24
N THR A 79 34.78 -24.45 -14.21
CA THR A 79 34.95 -24.11 -12.80
C THR A 79 36.29 -24.64 -12.30
N ASP A 80 37.27 -23.75 -12.20
CA ASP A 80 38.46 -23.98 -11.38
C ASP A 80 38.47 -22.99 -10.20
N SER A 81 38.62 -23.54 -9.01
CA SER A 81 38.65 -22.82 -7.74
C SER A 81 40.09 -22.54 -7.32
N PRO A 82 40.49 -21.29 -7.05
CA PRO A 82 41.79 -21.04 -6.45
C PRO A 82 41.70 -20.91 -4.93
N SER A 83 42.61 -21.63 -4.30
CA SER A 83 42.93 -21.65 -2.88
C SER A 83 43.35 -20.31 -2.30
N THR A 84 42.91 -20.07 -1.08
CA THR A 84 43.25 -18.98 -0.15
C THR A 84 44.75 -18.68 -0.05
N THR A 85 45.15 -17.43 -0.30
CA THR A 85 46.48 -16.90 0.07
C THR A 85 46.40 -15.59 0.86
N LYS A 86 47.10 -15.63 2.01
CA LYS A 86 47.80 -14.58 2.78
C LYS A 86 47.27 -13.12 2.71
N LYS A 87 46.82 -12.63 3.86
CA LYS A 87 46.62 -11.22 4.22
C LYS A 87 47.82 -10.34 3.84
N GLN A 88 47.72 -9.60 2.74
CA GLN A 88 48.54 -8.43 2.45
C GLN A 88 48.02 -7.23 3.26
N LYS A 89 48.95 -6.42 3.80
CA LYS A 89 48.64 -5.12 4.39
C LYS A 89 48.15 -4.19 3.28
N THR A 90 46.88 -3.82 3.32
CA THR A 90 46.29 -2.79 2.46
C THR A 90 46.91 -1.43 2.82
N SER A 91 47.70 -0.86 1.91
CA SER A 91 47.98 0.57 1.95
C SER A 91 46.67 1.28 1.61
N HIS A 92 46.13 2.08 2.53
CA HIS A 92 45.00 2.95 2.23
C HIS A 92 45.39 3.88 1.07
N PHE A 93 44.82 3.66 -0.11
CA PHE A 93 44.92 4.62 -1.20
C PHE A 93 44.35 5.96 -0.71
N LYS A 94 45.14 7.01 -0.91
CA LYS A 94 44.83 8.37 -0.48
C LYS A 94 43.62 8.90 -1.27
N LYS A 95 42.76 9.69 -0.59
CA LYS A 95 41.62 10.44 -1.12
C LYS A 95 41.97 11.22 -2.41
N PHE A 96 40.99 11.54 -3.25
CA PHE A 96 41.15 12.40 -4.44
C PHE A 96 41.65 13.82 -4.05
N HIS A 97 42.98 14.02 -4.03
CA HIS A 97 43.63 15.26 -3.58
C HIS A 97 43.37 16.44 -4.51
N SER A 98 43.18 16.19 -5.80
CA SER A 98 43.06 17.26 -6.79
C SER A 98 41.62 17.81 -6.84
N ILE A 99 40.62 16.97 -6.55
CA ILE A 99 39.23 17.40 -6.30
C ILE A 99 39.13 18.28 -5.05
N GLU A 100 39.87 17.97 -3.97
CA GLU A 100 39.94 18.84 -2.79
C GLU A 100 40.44 20.26 -3.13
N LYS A 101 41.29 20.38 -4.16
CA LYS A 101 41.80 21.67 -4.64
C LYS A 101 40.75 22.46 -5.41
N LEU A 102 39.94 21.81 -6.25
CA LEU A 102 38.81 22.45 -6.94
C LEU A 102 37.79 23.00 -5.95
N ILE A 103 37.53 22.24 -4.88
CA ILE A 103 36.66 22.66 -3.79
C ILE A 103 37.25 23.88 -3.06
N SER A 104 38.56 23.85 -2.73
CA SER A 104 39.23 24.98 -2.06
C SER A 104 39.27 26.28 -2.87
N ASN A 105 39.04 26.20 -4.19
CA ASN A 105 39.01 27.37 -5.08
C ASN A 105 37.61 28.03 -5.15
N GLY A 106 36.64 27.60 -4.33
CA GLY A 106 35.31 28.21 -4.23
C GLY A 106 34.36 27.87 -5.38
N VAL A 107 34.62 26.77 -6.11
CA VAL A 107 33.69 26.23 -7.12
C VAL A 107 32.49 25.55 -6.46
N ILE A 108 32.70 25.01 -5.25
CA ILE A 108 31.69 24.38 -4.38
C ILE A 108 31.84 25.06 -3.01
N ASP A 109 30.73 25.42 -2.36
CA ASP A 109 30.77 25.99 -1.01
C ASP A 109 31.19 24.96 0.05
N ASP A 110 31.58 25.42 1.24
CA ASP A 110 32.11 24.54 2.29
C ASP A 110 31.07 23.51 2.79
N GLU A 111 29.77 23.80 2.68
CA GLU A 111 28.69 22.90 3.06
C GLU A 111 28.45 21.82 1.98
N GLY A 112 28.48 22.21 0.70
CA GLY A 112 28.44 21.30 -0.44
C GLY A 112 29.69 20.41 -0.54
N ARG A 113 30.83 20.83 0.03
CA ARG A 113 32.07 20.04 0.10
C ARG A 113 31.89 18.74 0.87
N GLU A 114 31.39 18.81 2.11
CA GLU A 114 31.29 17.63 2.97
C GLU A 114 30.26 16.64 2.43
N SER A 115 29.13 17.16 1.94
CA SER A 115 28.09 16.38 1.26
C SER A 115 28.64 15.70 0.00
N LEU A 116 29.32 16.43 -0.90
CA LEU A 116 29.91 15.85 -2.11
C LEU A 116 30.94 14.75 -1.79
N GLN A 117 31.81 15.00 -0.82
CA GLN A 117 32.84 14.06 -0.42
C GLN A 117 32.22 12.76 0.10
N ARG A 118 31.27 12.89 1.03
CA ARG A 118 30.66 11.73 1.69
C ARG A 118 29.71 10.97 0.77
N GLU A 119 28.91 11.67 -0.01
CA GLU A 119 27.75 11.07 -0.69
C GLU A 119 28.07 10.61 -2.11
N LEU A 120 29.20 11.02 -2.66
CA LEU A 120 29.56 10.66 -4.04
C LEU A 120 31.01 10.22 -4.17
N LEU A 121 31.97 11.01 -3.70
CA LEU A 121 33.39 10.69 -3.89
C LEU A 121 33.81 9.46 -3.08
N ASN A 122 33.34 9.32 -1.84
CA ASN A 122 33.62 8.14 -1.01
C ASN A 122 32.99 6.88 -1.62
N PRO A 123 31.69 6.86 -2.00
CA PRO A 123 31.12 5.73 -2.72
C PRO A 123 31.86 5.36 -4.01
N ILE A 124 32.31 6.33 -4.81
CA ILE A 124 33.13 6.05 -6.00
C ILE A 124 34.48 5.42 -5.62
N CYS A 125 35.16 5.94 -4.59
CA CYS A 125 36.38 5.31 -4.09
C CYS A 125 36.12 3.86 -3.66
N ASP A 126 35.05 3.62 -2.92
CA ASP A 126 34.72 2.29 -2.40
C ASP A 126 34.36 1.33 -3.54
N ALA A 127 33.61 1.80 -4.55
CA ALA A 127 33.30 1.04 -5.76
C ALA A 127 34.58 0.61 -6.51
N LEU A 128 35.50 1.56 -6.77
CA LEU A 128 36.81 1.25 -7.37
C LEU A 128 37.60 0.24 -6.54
N GLN A 129 37.52 0.32 -5.21
CA GLN A 129 38.17 -0.60 -4.28
C GLN A 129 37.49 -1.98 -4.17
N ASN A 130 36.29 -2.17 -4.73
CA ASN A 130 35.65 -3.47 -4.78
C ASN A 130 36.05 -4.28 -6.02
N HIS A 131 36.48 -3.63 -7.10
CA HIS A 131 36.85 -4.30 -8.34
C HIS A 131 38.36 -4.38 -8.52
N ASP A 132 38.95 -5.58 -8.44
CA ASP A 132 40.41 -5.77 -8.50
C ASP A 132 41.08 -5.14 -9.73
N ALA A 133 40.40 -5.14 -10.88
CA ALA A 133 40.88 -4.53 -12.12
C ALA A 133 41.02 -2.99 -12.03
N LEU A 134 40.25 -2.33 -11.15
CA LEU A 134 40.23 -0.87 -11.03
C LEU A 134 41.16 -0.35 -9.93
N LYS A 135 41.83 -1.23 -9.17
CA LYS A 135 42.65 -0.86 -7.98
C LYS A 135 44.03 -0.29 -8.29
N THR A 136 44.32 0.05 -9.54
CA THR A 136 45.65 0.57 -9.92
C THR A 136 45.75 2.07 -9.66
N GLU A 137 46.93 2.55 -9.26
CA GLU A 137 47.17 3.98 -9.05
C GLU A 137 46.90 4.80 -10.33
N GLU A 138 47.17 4.22 -11.50
CA GLU A 138 46.92 4.83 -12.79
C GLU A 138 45.41 4.98 -13.07
N THR A 139 44.61 3.93 -12.82
CA THR A 139 43.15 3.99 -12.92
C THR A 139 42.59 5.04 -11.98
N PHE A 140 43.00 5.06 -10.70
CA PHE A 140 42.56 6.08 -9.74
C PHE A 140 42.85 7.50 -10.22
N LYS A 141 44.05 7.75 -10.73
CA LYS A 141 44.44 9.06 -11.26
C LYS A 141 43.63 9.45 -12.49
N ARG A 142 43.33 8.50 -13.39
CA ARG A 142 42.48 8.73 -14.57
C ARG A 142 41.04 9.07 -14.16
N VAL A 143 40.47 8.32 -13.21
CA VAL A 143 39.14 8.60 -12.67
C VAL A 143 39.11 9.95 -11.96
N GLU A 144 40.15 10.29 -11.20
CA GLU A 144 40.28 11.60 -10.56
C GLU A 144 40.22 12.74 -11.58
N LEU A 145 41.04 12.66 -12.65
CA LEU A 145 41.04 13.65 -13.74
C LEU A 145 39.69 13.73 -14.47
N PHE A 146 39.01 12.60 -14.64
CA PHE A 146 37.68 12.57 -15.25
C PHE A 146 36.64 13.23 -14.33
N LEU A 147 36.66 12.93 -13.04
CA LEU A 147 35.80 13.57 -12.05
C LEU A 147 36.03 15.09 -11.98
N GLU A 148 37.29 15.54 -12.01
CA GLU A 148 37.60 16.97 -12.11
C GLU A 148 36.91 17.61 -13.32
N SER A 149 36.94 16.94 -14.47
CA SER A 149 36.28 17.44 -15.69
C SER A 149 34.75 17.51 -15.54
N ILE A 150 34.14 16.54 -14.85
CA ILE A 150 32.70 16.54 -14.53
C ILE A 150 32.35 17.73 -13.62
N PHE A 151 33.12 17.95 -12.56
CA PHE A 151 32.83 19.02 -11.60
C PHE A 151 33.14 20.42 -12.14
N TYR A 152 34.10 20.56 -13.05
CA TYR A 152 34.38 21.84 -13.71
C TYR A 152 33.21 22.34 -14.56
N GLN A 153 32.36 21.44 -15.07
CA GLN A 153 31.14 21.75 -15.82
C GLN A 153 29.94 22.04 -14.89
N LYS A 154 30.11 22.95 -13.93
CA LYS A 154 29.07 23.37 -12.95
C LYS A 154 28.59 22.26 -11.99
N GLY A 155 29.46 21.35 -11.58
CA GLY A 155 29.12 20.37 -10.54
C GLY A 155 28.00 19.41 -10.97
N ASN A 156 28.18 18.72 -12.10
CA ASN A 156 27.19 17.78 -12.63
C ASN A 156 27.12 16.49 -11.77
N LEU A 157 26.43 16.59 -10.63
CA LEU A 157 26.22 15.49 -9.67
C LEU A 157 25.55 14.27 -10.31
N GLU A 158 24.63 14.50 -11.24
CA GLU A 158 23.97 13.44 -12.00
C GLU A 158 25.01 12.61 -12.76
N LYS A 159 25.93 13.27 -13.45
CA LYS A 159 26.96 12.58 -14.24
C LYS A 159 27.95 11.80 -13.38
N ALA A 160 28.34 12.33 -12.24
CA ALA A 160 29.13 11.57 -11.27
C ALA A 160 28.32 10.40 -10.66
N GLY A 161 27.00 10.53 -10.51
CA GLY A 161 26.09 9.44 -10.15
C GLY A 161 26.00 8.36 -11.23
N LYS A 162 25.92 8.73 -12.52
CA LYS A 162 25.99 7.79 -13.66
C LYS A 162 27.32 7.04 -13.66
N LEU A 163 28.44 7.75 -13.44
CA LEU A 163 29.76 7.14 -13.34
C LEU A 163 29.83 6.09 -12.23
N LEU A 164 29.36 6.44 -11.02
CA LEU A 164 29.29 5.50 -9.90
C LEU A 164 28.50 4.25 -10.25
N TRP A 165 27.33 4.41 -10.89
CA TRP A 165 26.51 3.29 -11.33
C TRP A 165 27.24 2.40 -12.35
N VAL A 166 27.95 3.00 -13.32
CA VAL A 166 28.71 2.27 -14.33
C VAL A 166 29.89 1.51 -13.71
N ILE A 167 30.60 2.11 -12.75
CA ILE A 167 31.68 1.41 -12.02
C ILE A 167 31.11 0.18 -11.31
N ASP A 168 30.01 0.34 -10.58
CA ASP A 168 29.36 -0.74 -9.83
C ASP A 168 28.86 -1.87 -10.75
N ASN A 169 28.24 -1.56 -11.89
CA ASN A 169 27.50 -2.55 -12.68
C ASN A 169 28.24 -3.02 -13.93
N LYS A 170 29.20 -2.24 -14.43
CA LYS A 170 29.95 -2.50 -15.68
C LYS A 170 31.44 -2.12 -15.54
N PRO A 171 32.16 -2.59 -14.50
CA PRO A 171 33.52 -2.16 -14.20
C PRO A 171 34.51 -2.47 -15.34
N GLU A 172 34.35 -3.62 -16.01
CA GLU A 172 35.23 -4.04 -17.11
C GLU A 172 35.08 -3.13 -18.34
N LEU A 173 33.84 -2.82 -18.72
CA LEU A 173 33.55 -1.92 -19.83
C LEU A 173 34.02 -0.49 -19.53
N PHE A 174 33.88 -0.05 -18.28
CA PHE A 174 34.40 1.24 -17.86
C PHE A 174 35.92 1.33 -18.00
N LEU A 175 36.65 0.31 -17.56
CA LEU A 175 38.11 0.27 -17.67
C LEU A 175 38.57 0.35 -19.13
N GLU A 176 37.91 -0.39 -20.02
CA GLU A 176 38.22 -0.37 -21.46
C GLU A 176 38.10 1.04 -22.04
N GLN A 177 37.02 1.76 -21.69
CA GLN A 177 36.74 3.08 -22.22
C GLN A 177 37.61 4.17 -21.59
N LEU A 178 37.95 4.02 -20.31
CA LEU A 178 38.86 4.94 -19.59
C LEU A 178 40.25 5.00 -20.22
N ASP A 179 40.71 3.91 -20.83
CA ASP A 179 42.02 3.80 -21.48
C ASP A 179 42.03 4.33 -22.93
N GLN A 180 40.88 4.31 -23.61
CA GLN A 180 40.77 4.60 -25.05
C GLN A 180 40.37 6.04 -25.36
N GLU A 181 39.53 6.63 -24.51
CA GLU A 181 38.83 7.88 -24.82
C GLU A 181 39.41 9.07 -24.04
N ASP A 182 39.26 10.28 -24.61
CA ASP A 182 39.47 11.50 -23.83
C ASP A 182 38.26 11.78 -22.91
N ASN A 183 38.39 12.75 -21.99
CA ASN A 183 37.34 13.04 -21.02
C ASN A 183 36.01 13.49 -21.66
N GLU A 184 36.03 14.09 -22.86
CA GLU A 184 34.80 14.53 -23.54
C GLU A 184 34.07 13.33 -24.14
N HIS A 185 34.80 12.46 -24.83
CA HIS A 185 34.26 11.21 -25.38
C HIS A 185 33.80 10.26 -24.27
N LEU A 186 34.58 10.10 -23.20
CA LEU A 186 34.20 9.28 -22.03
C LEU A 186 32.93 9.82 -21.36
N SER A 187 32.78 11.15 -21.31
CA SER A 187 31.58 11.82 -20.81
C SER A 187 30.37 11.50 -21.69
N GLN A 188 30.49 11.56 -23.01
CA GLN A 188 29.41 11.21 -23.93
C GLN A 188 29.05 9.72 -23.83
N TRP A 189 30.05 8.84 -23.88
CA TRP A 189 29.87 7.40 -23.73
C TRP A 189 29.15 7.04 -22.43
N LEU A 190 29.48 7.72 -21.33
CA LEU A 190 28.84 7.51 -20.03
C LEU A 190 27.34 7.80 -20.05
N ASP A 191 26.92 8.87 -20.74
CA ASP A 191 25.49 9.15 -20.92
C ASP A 191 24.86 8.06 -21.79
N GLU A 192 25.45 7.74 -22.94
CA GLU A 192 24.91 6.74 -23.88
C GLU A 192 24.72 5.35 -23.23
N ILE A 193 25.72 4.87 -22.48
CA ILE A 193 25.63 3.56 -21.81
C ILE A 193 24.59 3.55 -20.70
N PHE A 194 24.44 4.66 -19.96
CA PHE A 194 23.45 4.76 -18.89
C PHE A 194 22.03 4.88 -19.45
N GLU A 195 21.81 5.76 -20.43
CA GLU A 195 20.50 5.93 -21.08
C GLU A 195 20.07 4.62 -21.78
N SER A 196 20.99 3.87 -22.40
CA SER A 196 20.67 2.56 -22.99
C SER A 196 20.12 1.57 -21.94
N GLU A 197 20.63 1.60 -20.71
CA GLU A 197 20.15 0.73 -19.63
C GLU A 197 18.81 1.22 -19.06
N MET A 198 18.60 2.53 -19.00
CA MET A 198 17.30 3.13 -18.68
C MET A 198 16.23 2.75 -19.70
N GLU A 199 16.55 2.78 -20.99
CA GLU A 199 15.63 2.36 -22.05
C GLU A 199 15.25 0.89 -21.95
N LYS A 200 16.23 0.00 -21.67
CA LYS A 200 15.96 -1.43 -21.43
C LYS A 200 15.05 -1.64 -20.22
N LEU A 201 15.27 -0.88 -19.14
CA LEU A 201 14.42 -0.93 -17.96
C LEU A 201 12.99 -0.50 -18.29
N VAL A 202 12.82 0.66 -18.90
CA VAL A 202 11.50 1.20 -19.31
C VAL A 202 10.80 0.23 -20.25
N TYR A 203 11.53 -0.36 -21.20
CA TYR A 203 11.00 -1.39 -22.10
C TYR A 203 10.51 -2.62 -21.34
N THR A 204 11.30 -3.12 -20.38
CA THR A 204 10.94 -4.28 -19.55
C THR A 204 9.70 -4.01 -18.70
N LEU A 205 9.57 -2.80 -18.13
CA LEU A 205 8.39 -2.39 -17.38
C LEU A 205 7.16 -2.35 -18.30
N LYS A 206 7.26 -1.73 -19.48
CA LYS A 206 6.18 -1.71 -20.49
C LYS A 206 5.75 -3.11 -20.93
N ASP A 207 6.71 -4.00 -21.15
CA ASP A 207 6.42 -5.37 -21.59
C ASP A 207 5.67 -6.14 -20.50
N SER A 208 6.05 -5.95 -19.24
CA SER A 208 5.30 -6.54 -18.11
C SER A 208 3.86 -6.03 -18.00
N VAL A 209 3.60 -4.74 -18.30
CA VAL A 209 2.21 -4.22 -18.39
C VAL A 209 1.42 -4.97 -19.45
N LYS A 210 2.01 -5.17 -20.63
CA LYS A 210 1.35 -5.83 -21.76
C LYS A 210 0.98 -7.27 -21.42
N LEU A 211 1.93 -8.02 -20.86
CA LEU A 211 1.71 -9.42 -20.49
C LEU A 211 0.60 -9.56 -19.44
N GLU A 212 0.63 -8.74 -18.38
CA GLU A 212 -0.37 -8.80 -17.31
C GLU A 212 -1.76 -8.33 -17.76
N ASN A 213 -1.83 -7.32 -18.64
CA ASN A 213 -3.09 -6.86 -19.25
C ASN A 213 -3.80 -7.95 -20.04
N VAL A 214 -3.03 -8.85 -20.66
CA VAL A 214 -3.56 -9.93 -21.47
C VAL A 214 -4.26 -10.96 -20.59
N ILE A 215 -3.72 -11.29 -19.42
CA ILE A 215 -4.22 -12.36 -18.54
C ILE A 215 -5.33 -11.88 -17.61
N ASP A 216 -5.30 -10.62 -17.17
CA ASP A 216 -6.34 -9.96 -16.37
C ASP A 216 -6.67 -10.69 -15.05
N ILE A 217 -5.69 -11.35 -14.41
CA ILE A 217 -5.88 -11.97 -13.08
C ILE A 217 -5.66 -10.92 -11.97
N GLN A 218 -4.66 -10.05 -12.13
CA GLN A 218 -4.36 -8.92 -11.26
C GLN A 218 -4.27 -7.64 -12.11
N SER A 219 -4.39 -6.47 -11.46
CA SER A 219 -4.20 -5.20 -12.17
C SER A 219 -2.73 -5.02 -12.58
N SER A 220 -2.49 -5.06 -13.89
CA SER A 220 -1.19 -4.79 -14.52
C SER A 220 -0.59 -3.45 -14.09
N GLU A 221 -1.42 -2.42 -13.99
CA GLU A 221 -1.05 -1.06 -13.63
C GLU A 221 -0.50 -1.02 -12.19
N VAL A 222 -1.21 -1.66 -11.26
CA VAL A 222 -0.77 -1.77 -9.86
C VAL A 222 0.50 -2.63 -9.74
N ILE A 223 0.64 -3.68 -10.56
CA ILE A 223 1.85 -4.51 -10.59
C ILE A 223 3.07 -3.67 -10.98
N VAL A 224 2.96 -2.91 -12.07
CA VAL A 224 4.07 -2.10 -12.55
C VAL A 224 4.40 -0.96 -11.59
N ASN A 225 3.40 -0.29 -11.02
CA ASN A 225 3.62 0.72 -9.98
C ASN A 225 4.21 0.15 -8.68
N THR A 226 4.02 -1.14 -8.39
CA THR A 226 4.72 -1.83 -7.29
C THR A 226 6.15 -2.21 -7.66
N ARG A 227 6.42 -2.46 -8.95
CA ARG A 227 7.75 -2.83 -9.46
C ARG A 227 8.68 -1.64 -9.64
N ILE A 228 8.19 -0.48 -10.07
CA ILE A 228 8.99 0.74 -10.26
C ILE A 228 9.87 1.06 -9.03
N PRO A 229 9.33 1.10 -7.78
CA PRO A 229 10.14 1.29 -6.57
C PRO A 229 11.30 0.30 -6.40
N VAL A 230 11.11 -0.96 -6.79
CA VAL A 230 12.14 -2.00 -6.73
C VAL A 230 13.25 -1.70 -7.72
N GLU A 231 12.90 -1.34 -8.96
CA GLU A 231 13.88 -1.03 -9.98
C GLU A 231 14.63 0.27 -9.64
N ILE A 232 13.96 1.33 -9.18
CA ILE A 232 14.63 2.54 -8.68
C ILE A 232 15.64 2.18 -7.58
N SER A 233 15.24 1.35 -6.60
CA SER A 233 16.12 0.94 -5.52
C SER A 233 17.39 0.22 -6.00
N ARG A 234 17.32 -0.53 -7.11
CA ARG A 234 18.48 -1.22 -7.70
C ARG A 234 19.49 -0.24 -8.31
N PHE A 235 19.00 0.87 -8.86
CA PHE A 235 19.86 1.90 -9.46
C PHE A 235 20.47 2.84 -8.44
N ILE A 236 19.72 3.22 -7.40
CA ILE A 236 20.19 4.22 -6.42
C ILE A 236 20.92 3.62 -5.23
N ILE A 237 20.85 2.31 -4.99
CA ILE A 237 21.63 1.64 -3.93
C ILE A 237 22.84 0.95 -4.56
N THR A 238 24.03 1.44 -4.23
CA THR A 238 25.32 0.96 -4.73
C THR A 238 25.63 -0.47 -4.30
N GLU A 239 26.67 -1.08 -4.85
CA GLU A 239 27.17 -2.40 -4.41
C GLU A 239 27.68 -2.40 -2.95
N THR A 240 28.08 -1.24 -2.43
CA THR A 240 28.43 -1.06 -1.01
C THR A 240 27.21 -0.82 -0.11
N GLY A 241 26.05 -0.61 -0.72
CA GLY A 241 24.80 -0.29 -0.05
C GLY A 241 24.60 1.19 0.26
N ALA A 242 25.50 2.08 -0.19
CA ALA A 242 25.30 3.52 -0.05
C ALA A 242 24.20 4.02 -1.02
N ILE A 243 23.61 5.18 -0.70
CA ILE A 243 22.69 5.86 -1.61
C ILE A 243 23.49 6.70 -2.61
N ASN A 244 23.31 6.43 -3.90
CA ASN A 244 23.82 7.24 -5.00
C ASN A 244 22.98 8.53 -5.13
N THR A 245 23.34 9.55 -4.37
CA THR A 245 22.58 10.82 -4.31
C THR A 245 22.58 11.56 -5.65
N GLY A 246 23.60 11.32 -6.49
CA GLY A 246 23.70 11.87 -7.85
C GLY A 246 22.53 11.49 -8.74
N LEU A 247 21.97 10.28 -8.58
CA LEU A 247 20.87 9.79 -9.43
C LEU A 247 19.46 10.13 -8.91
N LEU A 248 19.31 10.67 -7.70
CA LEU A 248 17.97 10.85 -7.10
C LEU A 248 17.07 11.78 -7.92
N LYS A 249 17.60 12.94 -8.38
CA LYS A 249 16.84 13.89 -9.21
C LYS A 249 16.49 13.31 -10.58
N TYR A 250 17.43 12.58 -11.19
CA TYR A 250 17.21 11.92 -12.47
C TYR A 250 16.07 10.89 -12.35
N MET A 251 16.11 10.03 -11.33
CA MET A 251 15.07 9.02 -11.09
C MET A 251 13.71 9.66 -10.77
N GLN A 252 13.70 10.75 -10.01
CA GLN A 252 12.50 11.53 -9.75
C GLN A 252 11.89 12.03 -11.07
N HIS A 253 12.65 12.73 -11.90
CA HIS A 253 12.16 13.25 -13.18
C HIS A 253 11.72 12.14 -14.15
N LEU A 254 12.49 11.07 -14.28
CA LEU A 254 12.19 9.95 -15.19
C LEU A 254 10.85 9.27 -14.86
N PHE A 255 10.56 9.02 -13.59
CA PHE A 255 9.39 8.24 -13.20
C PHE A 255 8.16 9.09 -12.85
N THR A 256 8.32 10.33 -12.40
CA THR A 256 7.18 11.19 -12.02
C THR A 256 6.85 12.25 -13.05
N GLY A 257 7.77 12.53 -13.98
CA GLY A 257 7.68 13.63 -14.95
C GLY A 257 7.64 15.02 -14.30
N ASP A 258 7.48 16.04 -15.13
CA ASP A 258 7.30 17.45 -14.72
C ASP A 258 5.82 17.86 -14.67
N ASN A 259 4.90 16.90 -14.78
CA ASN A 259 3.47 17.18 -14.87
C ASN A 259 2.95 17.86 -13.59
N GLU A 260 2.06 18.84 -13.76
CA GLU A 260 1.37 19.49 -12.64
C GLU A 260 0.44 18.53 -11.88
N VAL A 261 -0.11 17.53 -12.58
CA VAL A 261 -0.96 16.49 -11.99
C VAL A 261 -0.12 15.24 -11.77
N VAL A 262 0.34 15.06 -10.53
CA VAL A 262 1.12 13.89 -10.11
C VAL A 262 0.17 12.92 -9.42
N PHE A 263 0.12 11.66 -9.85
CA PHE A 263 -0.65 10.64 -9.15
C PHE A 263 0.02 10.28 -7.82
N ASN A 264 -0.73 9.75 -6.86
CA ASN A 264 -0.21 9.53 -5.51
C ASN A 264 0.92 8.47 -5.41
N HIS A 265 0.98 7.52 -6.34
CA HIS A 265 2.13 6.62 -6.47
C HIS A 265 3.40 7.38 -6.87
N ASP A 266 3.28 8.30 -7.83
CA ASP A 266 4.36 9.17 -8.27
C ASP A 266 4.78 10.14 -7.14
N ILE A 267 3.84 10.67 -6.37
CA ILE A 267 4.10 11.54 -5.20
C ILE A 267 4.94 10.81 -4.15
N SER A 268 4.65 9.53 -3.89
CA SER A 268 5.40 8.72 -2.93
C SER A 268 6.88 8.60 -3.33
N ILE A 269 7.16 8.38 -4.62
CA ILE A 269 8.51 8.36 -5.18
C ILE A 269 9.13 9.76 -5.07
N LYS A 270 8.43 10.79 -5.57
CA LYS A 270 8.88 12.18 -5.62
C LYS A 270 9.34 12.68 -4.26
N GLN A 271 8.47 12.57 -3.26
CA GLN A 271 8.71 13.09 -1.91
C GLN A 271 9.82 12.31 -1.20
N THR A 272 9.82 10.98 -1.32
CA THR A 272 10.84 10.15 -0.67
C THR A 272 12.24 10.48 -1.21
N LEU A 273 12.41 10.54 -2.53
CA LEU A 273 13.69 10.90 -3.15
C LEU A 273 14.11 12.32 -2.79
N GLU A 274 13.18 13.26 -2.74
CA GLU A 274 13.45 14.65 -2.34
C GLU A 274 13.87 14.76 -0.87
N LEU A 275 13.25 14.00 0.04
CA LEU A 275 13.64 13.93 1.44
C LEU A 275 15.03 13.31 1.61
N PHE A 276 15.34 12.23 0.89
CA PHE A 276 16.68 11.63 0.88
C PHE A 276 17.74 12.53 0.26
N LEU A 277 17.37 13.44 -0.64
CA LEU A 277 18.28 14.44 -1.17
C LEU A 277 18.56 15.54 -0.12
N LYS A 278 17.54 16.00 0.60
CA LYS A 278 17.65 17.14 1.52
C LYS A 278 18.12 16.77 2.94
N SER A 279 17.83 15.56 3.42
CA SER A 279 18.05 15.18 4.82
C SER A 279 19.21 14.21 4.99
N GLU A 280 20.29 14.70 5.56
CA GLU A 280 21.46 13.91 5.98
C GLU A 280 21.10 12.90 7.07
N THR A 281 20.39 13.34 8.11
CA THR A 281 19.94 12.46 9.21
C THR A 281 19.16 11.25 8.70
N LEU A 282 18.33 11.46 7.68
CA LEU A 282 17.56 10.37 7.07
C LEU A 282 18.48 9.37 6.35
N ARG A 283 19.51 9.86 5.64
CA ARG A 283 20.52 9.01 5.00
C ARG A 283 21.32 8.23 6.04
N ASP A 284 21.75 8.88 7.12
CA ASP A 284 22.49 8.23 8.20
C ASP A 284 21.66 7.14 8.88
N THR A 285 20.38 7.40 9.14
CA THR A 285 19.44 6.40 9.70
C THR A 285 19.26 5.22 8.73
N PHE A 286 19.14 5.50 7.42
CA PHE A 286 19.06 4.44 6.41
C PHE A 286 20.35 3.60 6.34
N GLU A 287 21.50 4.22 6.55
CA GLU A 287 22.79 3.54 6.61
C GLU A 287 22.91 2.56 7.79
N GLU A 288 22.00 2.59 8.77
CA GLU A 288 21.95 1.61 9.87
C GLU A 288 21.34 0.27 9.47
N ILE A 289 20.65 0.18 8.32
CA ILE A 289 20.00 -1.07 7.87
C ILE A 289 21.04 -2.19 7.69
N ARG A 290 20.77 -3.35 8.29
CA ARG A 290 21.61 -4.55 8.22
C ARG A 290 20.84 -5.73 7.64
N THR A 291 21.60 -6.77 7.26
CA THR A 291 21.04 -8.08 6.92
C THR A 291 20.31 -8.67 8.12
N PRO A 292 19.14 -9.30 7.94
CA PRO A 292 18.48 -10.00 9.03
C PRO A 292 19.39 -11.04 9.70
N LYS A 293 19.34 -11.13 11.04
CA LYS A 293 20.18 -12.05 11.83
C LYS A 293 20.02 -13.52 11.44
N ASN A 294 18.84 -13.91 10.96
CA ASN A 294 18.55 -15.27 10.50
C ASN A 294 18.11 -15.26 9.03
N PRO A 295 18.88 -15.87 8.10
CA PRO A 295 18.57 -15.88 6.66
C PRO A 295 17.34 -16.70 6.28
N HIS A 296 16.83 -17.54 7.19
CA HIS A 296 15.60 -18.33 7.02
C HIS A 296 14.43 -17.78 7.86
N SER A 297 14.58 -16.57 8.43
CA SER A 297 13.48 -15.91 9.12
C SER A 297 12.37 -15.50 8.17
N ARG A 298 11.16 -15.26 8.71
CA ARG A 298 10.04 -14.72 7.92
C ARG A 298 10.38 -13.39 7.27
N ILE A 299 11.17 -12.53 7.92
CA ILE A 299 11.53 -11.22 7.37
C ILE A 299 12.51 -11.36 6.21
N ALA A 300 13.38 -12.37 6.23
CA ALA A 300 14.19 -12.74 5.07
C ALA A 300 13.31 -13.15 3.88
N THR A 301 12.25 -13.93 4.12
CA THR A 301 11.24 -14.25 3.08
C THR A 301 10.55 -13.00 2.54
N VAL A 302 10.19 -12.05 3.40
CA VAL A 302 9.59 -10.76 3.00
C VAL A 302 10.56 -9.97 2.09
N ILE A 303 11.85 -9.87 2.44
CA ILE A 303 12.87 -9.21 1.61
C ILE A 303 12.97 -9.86 0.22
N ARG A 304 13.06 -11.20 0.17
CA ARG A 304 13.12 -11.93 -1.11
C ARG A 304 11.90 -11.67 -1.97
N LEU A 305 10.71 -11.68 -1.38
CA LEU A 305 9.48 -11.37 -2.11
C LEU A 305 9.45 -9.92 -2.61
N SER A 306 9.88 -8.96 -1.78
CA SER A 306 9.98 -7.55 -2.17
C SER A 306 10.91 -7.34 -3.37
N LEU A 307 11.98 -8.13 -3.50
CA LEU A 307 12.97 -8.00 -4.57
C LEU A 307 12.79 -9.01 -5.72
N GLY A 308 11.81 -9.90 -5.63
CA GLY A 308 11.59 -10.96 -6.63
C GLY A 308 12.69 -12.04 -6.65
N MET A 309 13.35 -12.30 -5.53
CA MET A 309 14.41 -13.29 -5.40
C MET A 309 13.86 -14.72 -5.21
N SER A 310 14.68 -15.73 -5.55
CA SER A 310 14.40 -17.14 -5.22
C SER A 310 14.32 -17.36 -3.69
N PRO A 311 13.51 -18.31 -3.19
CA PRO A 311 13.34 -18.54 -1.74
C PRO A 311 14.63 -18.86 -0.99
N ASP A 312 15.59 -19.49 -1.68
CA ASP A 312 16.87 -19.90 -1.11
C ASP A 312 18.00 -18.91 -1.40
N ALA A 313 17.72 -17.82 -2.13
CA ALA A 313 18.73 -16.82 -2.44
C ALA A 313 19.31 -16.22 -1.14
N PRO A 314 20.64 -16.10 -1.01
CA PRO A 314 21.24 -15.40 0.12
C PRO A 314 20.82 -13.93 0.11
N ILE A 315 20.72 -13.34 1.30
CA ILE A 315 20.35 -11.93 1.46
C ILE A 315 21.58 -11.20 1.98
N SER A 316 22.04 -10.21 1.23
CA SER A 316 23.10 -9.29 1.64
C SER A 316 22.54 -8.08 2.41
N SER A 317 23.41 -7.22 2.91
CA SER A 317 22.99 -5.92 3.48
C SER A 317 22.42 -4.99 2.41
N VAL A 318 22.96 -5.08 1.19
CA VAL A 318 22.49 -4.35 0.00
C VAL A 318 21.06 -4.74 -0.33
N ASP A 319 20.73 -6.04 -0.29
CA ASP A 319 19.36 -6.51 -0.54
C ASP A 319 18.38 -6.01 0.53
N ALA A 320 18.78 -6.01 1.80
CA ALA A 320 17.96 -5.44 2.88
C ALA A 320 17.70 -3.94 2.65
N LYS A 321 18.73 -3.17 2.29
CA LYS A 321 18.62 -1.74 1.96
C LYS A 321 17.75 -1.50 0.73
N ARG A 322 17.91 -2.27 -0.33
CA ARG A 322 17.07 -2.20 -1.53
C ARG A 322 15.60 -2.49 -1.20
N ALA A 323 15.32 -3.52 -0.40
CA ALA A 323 13.96 -3.84 0.01
C ALA A 323 13.32 -2.74 0.86
N VAL A 324 14.08 -2.13 1.77
CA VAL A 324 13.62 -0.98 2.56
C VAL A 324 13.39 0.24 1.65
N MET A 325 14.35 0.61 0.80
CA MET A 325 14.20 1.74 -0.14
C MET A 325 13.00 1.55 -1.06
N ALA A 326 12.82 0.34 -1.62
CA ALA A 326 11.64 0.02 -2.41
C ALA A 326 10.35 0.18 -1.60
N ALA A 327 10.33 -0.20 -0.32
CA ALA A 327 9.19 0.04 0.57
C ALA A 327 8.92 1.53 0.83
N LEU A 328 9.96 2.35 1.04
CA LEU A 328 9.81 3.80 1.25
C LEU A 328 9.29 4.49 -0.01
N LEU A 329 9.75 4.08 -1.19
CA LEU A 329 9.29 4.59 -2.48
C LEU A 329 7.89 4.08 -2.86
N SER A 330 7.49 2.92 -2.34
CA SER A 330 6.20 2.30 -2.65
C SER A 330 5.02 3.12 -2.12
N HIS A 331 3.92 3.03 -2.84
CA HIS A 331 2.67 3.63 -2.43
C HIS A 331 1.95 2.76 -1.38
N LEU A 332 1.52 3.35 -0.26
CA LEU A 332 0.87 2.63 0.83
C LEU A 332 -0.62 2.93 0.88
N ARG A 333 -1.47 1.93 0.65
CA ARG A 333 -2.92 2.06 0.76
C ARG A 333 -3.57 0.98 1.60
N GLN A 334 -4.79 1.24 2.03
CA GLN A 334 -5.64 0.31 2.75
C GLN A 334 -6.36 -0.61 1.77
N TYR A 335 -6.06 -1.90 1.85
CA TYR A 335 -6.72 -2.94 1.03
C TYR A 335 -7.75 -3.74 1.83
N ALA A 336 -7.50 -3.95 3.14
CA ALA A 336 -8.38 -4.73 3.97
C ALA A 336 -9.48 -3.86 4.59
N ASN A 337 -10.73 -4.32 4.48
CA ASN A 337 -11.80 -3.76 5.31
C ASN A 337 -11.41 -3.89 6.79
N ARG A 338 -11.84 -2.90 7.59
CA ARG A 338 -11.61 -2.85 9.04
C ARG A 338 -10.14 -2.65 9.47
N SER A 339 -9.19 -2.35 8.57
CA SER A 339 -7.79 -1.98 8.93
C SER A 339 -7.52 -0.46 8.96
N CYS A 340 -8.52 0.36 8.65
CA CYS A 340 -8.40 1.82 8.54
C CYS A 340 -7.76 2.47 9.77
N PHE A 341 -8.10 1.97 10.97
CA PHE A 341 -7.57 2.44 12.26
C PHE A 341 -6.05 2.32 12.42
N ALA A 342 -5.37 1.51 11.61
CA ALA A 342 -3.91 1.39 11.61
C ALA A 342 -3.29 1.99 10.34
N ALA A 343 -3.95 1.80 9.20
CA ALA A 343 -3.47 2.27 7.91
C ALA A 343 -3.30 3.80 7.88
N PHE A 344 -4.22 4.57 8.48
CA PHE A 344 -4.10 6.03 8.51
C PHE A 344 -2.81 6.50 9.17
N LEU A 345 -2.43 5.88 10.30
CA LEU A 345 -1.22 6.23 11.04
C LEU A 345 0.02 5.84 10.24
N ALA A 346 0.04 4.64 9.66
CA ALA A 346 1.18 4.18 8.88
C ALA A 346 1.43 5.06 7.63
N ILE A 347 0.36 5.47 6.93
CA ILE A 347 0.46 6.40 5.80
C ILE A 347 1.03 7.74 6.26
N GLN A 348 0.52 8.26 7.39
CA GLN A 348 1.02 9.51 7.96
C GLN A 348 2.49 9.42 8.37
N LEU A 349 2.89 8.37 9.09
CA LEU A 349 4.28 8.15 9.49
C LEU A 349 5.20 8.09 8.27
N LYS A 350 4.80 7.38 7.22
CA LYS A 350 5.58 7.32 5.99
C LYS A 350 5.73 8.68 5.30
N GLN A 351 4.69 9.51 5.29
CA GLN A 351 4.72 10.79 4.55
C GLN A 351 5.29 11.96 5.36
N SER A 352 5.10 11.97 6.67
CA SER A 352 5.44 13.10 7.54
C SER A 352 6.57 12.79 8.54
N TYR A 353 6.84 11.50 8.82
CA TYR A 353 7.79 11.04 9.83
C TYR A 353 8.65 9.88 9.29
N LEU A 354 9.25 10.10 8.12
CA LEU A 354 9.93 9.05 7.36
C LEU A 354 11.08 8.39 8.15
N GLU A 355 11.76 9.13 9.02
CA GLU A 355 12.82 8.59 9.89
C GLU A 355 12.27 7.54 10.87
N ASP A 356 11.12 7.80 11.51
CA ASP A 356 10.47 6.83 12.41
C ASP A 356 10.02 5.58 11.66
N CYS A 357 9.53 5.75 10.42
CA CYS A 357 9.24 4.63 9.54
C CYS A 357 10.50 3.77 9.29
N ILE A 358 11.65 4.39 9.00
CA ILE A 358 12.91 3.64 8.80
C ILE A 358 13.33 2.90 10.07
N LYS A 359 13.27 3.55 11.24
CA LYS A 359 13.59 2.93 12.54
C LYS A 359 12.71 1.70 12.83
N ASP A 360 11.42 1.81 12.55
CA ASP A 360 10.49 0.68 12.67
C ASP A 360 10.86 -0.46 11.70
N LEU A 361 11.19 -0.15 10.44
CA LEU A 361 11.62 -1.15 9.47
C LEU A 361 12.93 -1.82 9.90
N ILE A 362 13.90 -1.08 10.43
CA ILE A 362 15.14 -1.64 11.01
C ILE A 362 14.79 -2.61 12.15
N SER A 363 13.92 -2.21 13.09
CA SER A 363 13.51 -3.09 14.19
C SER A 363 12.84 -4.36 13.69
N LEU A 364 12.02 -4.28 12.63
CA LEU A 364 11.40 -5.46 12.01
C LEU A 364 12.45 -6.38 11.35
N LEU A 365 13.44 -5.83 10.68
CA LEU A 365 14.54 -6.58 10.06
C LEU A 365 15.42 -7.28 11.10
N ASP A 366 15.73 -6.59 12.20
CA ASP A 366 16.62 -7.09 13.25
C ASP A 366 15.96 -8.09 14.20
N ASN A 367 14.68 -7.88 14.50
CA ASN A 367 13.99 -8.55 15.61
C ASN A 367 12.73 -9.32 15.18
N GLY A 368 12.20 -9.05 13.98
CA GLY A 368 10.94 -9.62 13.51
C GLY A 368 9.69 -9.09 14.21
N HIS A 369 9.83 -8.03 15.00
CA HIS A 369 8.76 -7.37 15.76
C HIS A 369 9.11 -5.90 16.03
N LEU A 370 8.08 -5.12 16.34
CA LEU A 370 8.23 -3.79 16.95
C LEU A 370 8.16 -3.92 18.47
N THR A 371 8.89 -3.06 19.18
CA THR A 371 8.87 -3.01 20.63
C THR A 371 8.37 -1.64 21.07
N ARG A 372 7.51 -1.61 22.09
CA ARG A 372 7.05 -0.38 22.74
C ARG A 372 7.03 -0.52 24.25
N GLU A 373 7.29 0.56 24.97
CA GLU A 373 7.08 0.67 26.42
C GLU A 373 5.67 1.19 26.71
N ILE A 374 4.88 0.40 27.46
CA ILE A 374 3.47 0.70 27.74
C ILE A 374 3.22 0.39 29.21
N ASP A 375 2.74 1.37 29.98
CA ASP A 375 2.48 1.23 31.41
C ASP A 375 3.71 0.67 32.17
N GLY A 376 4.91 1.17 31.83
CA GLY A 376 6.21 0.71 32.36
C GLY A 376 6.61 -0.71 31.98
N THR A 377 5.93 -1.31 31.00
CA THR A 377 6.18 -2.69 30.54
C THR A 377 6.58 -2.72 29.07
N THR A 378 7.70 -3.36 28.75
CA THR A 378 8.10 -3.63 27.37
C THR A 378 7.16 -4.64 26.72
N ARG A 379 6.58 -4.28 25.57
CA ARG A 379 5.72 -5.16 24.78
C ARG A 379 6.25 -5.32 23.36
N HIS A 380 6.13 -6.55 22.87
CA HIS A 380 6.53 -6.93 21.52
C HIS A 380 5.30 -7.15 20.63
N PHE A 381 5.35 -6.57 19.44
CA PHE A 381 4.35 -6.67 18.39
C PHE A 381 5.00 -7.36 17.19
N PRO A 382 4.90 -8.69 17.07
CA PRO A 382 5.42 -9.40 15.90
C PRO A 382 4.55 -9.14 14.68
N PHE A 383 5.13 -9.26 13.49
CA PHE A 383 4.34 -9.15 12.27
C PHE A 383 3.71 -10.49 11.86
N LEU A 384 2.63 -10.39 11.07
CA LEU A 384 2.02 -11.53 10.38
C LEU A 384 2.34 -11.45 8.89
N MET A 385 2.88 -12.53 8.33
CA MET A 385 3.11 -12.72 6.89
C MET A 385 1.78 -13.07 6.20
N LYS A 386 0.86 -12.13 6.26
CA LYS A 386 -0.49 -12.23 5.72
C LYS A 386 -0.90 -10.91 5.12
N MET A 387 -1.67 -10.98 4.05
CA MET A 387 -2.26 -9.80 3.43
C MET A 387 -3.64 -10.14 2.92
N ASN A 388 -4.55 -9.18 3.07
CA ASN A 388 -5.81 -9.21 2.34
C ASN A 388 -5.51 -8.80 0.91
N ASN A 389 -6.02 -9.56 -0.05
CA ASN A 389 -5.90 -9.23 -1.45
C ASN A 389 -7.21 -9.64 -2.17
N PRO A 390 -8.04 -8.68 -2.62
CA PRO A 390 -9.29 -8.98 -3.31
C PRO A 390 -9.07 -9.77 -4.61
N TYR A 391 -7.90 -9.65 -5.24
CA TYR A 391 -7.57 -10.41 -6.46
C TYR A 391 -7.50 -11.93 -6.21
N LEU A 392 -7.34 -12.40 -4.97
CA LEU A 392 -7.39 -13.84 -4.67
C LEU A 392 -8.72 -14.48 -5.03
N HIS A 393 -9.79 -13.68 -5.11
CA HIS A 393 -11.15 -14.14 -5.38
C HIS A 393 -11.67 -13.69 -6.74
N HIS A 394 -10.81 -13.08 -7.56
CA HIS A 394 -11.16 -12.72 -8.92
C HIS A 394 -11.47 -14.00 -9.70
N GLU A 395 -12.70 -14.10 -10.21
CA GLU A 395 -13.13 -15.22 -11.03
C GLU A 395 -12.66 -15.04 -12.47
N PHE A 396 -12.03 -16.07 -13.03
CA PHE A 396 -11.64 -16.12 -14.43
C PHE A 396 -11.83 -17.54 -14.98
N GLN A 397 -11.88 -17.68 -16.31
CA GLN A 397 -12.08 -18.98 -16.95
C GLN A 397 -10.76 -19.58 -17.42
N VAL A 398 -10.57 -20.89 -17.21
CA VAL A 398 -9.43 -21.66 -17.74
C VAL A 398 -9.88 -22.93 -18.47
N ASN A 399 -9.10 -23.35 -19.46
CA ASN A 399 -9.28 -24.64 -20.14
C ASN A 399 -8.31 -25.72 -19.61
N SER A 400 -8.39 -26.92 -20.20
CA SER A 400 -7.56 -28.09 -19.81
C SER A 400 -6.07 -27.92 -20.08
N GLU A 401 -5.68 -26.95 -20.92
CA GLU A 401 -4.29 -26.60 -21.23
C GLU A 401 -3.75 -25.50 -20.30
N GLY A 402 -4.56 -25.01 -19.36
CA GLY A 402 -4.20 -23.88 -18.49
C GLY A 402 -4.22 -22.53 -19.20
N GLN A 403 -4.87 -22.41 -20.37
CA GLN A 403 -5.09 -21.13 -21.03
C GLN A 403 -6.24 -20.39 -20.35
N VAL A 404 -6.06 -19.09 -20.14
CA VAL A 404 -7.09 -18.18 -19.63
C VAL A 404 -8.01 -17.81 -20.78
N ILE A 405 -9.32 -17.94 -20.57
CA ILE A 405 -10.36 -17.72 -21.58
C ILE A 405 -11.13 -16.44 -21.27
N LYS A 406 -11.26 -15.54 -22.25
CA LYS A 406 -12.10 -14.33 -22.16
C LYS A 406 -12.94 -14.21 -23.42
N ASN A 407 -14.26 -14.06 -23.26
CA ASN A 407 -15.21 -14.02 -24.37
C ASN A 407 -15.11 -15.25 -25.31
N GLY A 408 -14.78 -16.43 -24.77
CA GLY A 408 -14.68 -17.69 -25.51
C GLY A 408 -13.38 -17.89 -26.30
N ALA A 409 -12.41 -16.98 -26.18
CA ALA A 409 -11.09 -17.12 -26.81
C ALA A 409 -9.98 -17.20 -25.75
N PRO A 410 -8.92 -18.01 -25.99
CA PRO A 410 -7.69 -17.94 -25.20
C PRO A 410 -7.05 -16.56 -25.31
N ILE A 411 -6.73 -15.96 -24.17
CA ILE A 411 -6.03 -14.68 -24.08
C ILE A 411 -4.57 -14.85 -23.67
N GLY A 412 -4.24 -15.81 -22.81
CA GLY A 412 -2.88 -16.12 -22.39
C GLY A 412 -2.81 -17.46 -21.65
N ILE A 413 -1.67 -17.79 -21.06
CA ILE A 413 -1.51 -18.99 -20.22
C ILE A 413 -1.28 -18.61 -18.76
N ILE A 414 -1.80 -19.38 -17.81
CA ILE A 414 -1.70 -19.05 -16.39
C ILE A 414 -0.26 -18.89 -15.87
N THR A 415 0.72 -19.51 -16.53
CA THR A 415 2.14 -19.42 -16.17
C THR A 415 2.72 -18.04 -16.43
N GLU A 416 2.07 -17.22 -17.24
CA GLU A 416 2.44 -15.83 -17.47
C GLU A 416 1.96 -14.89 -16.34
N SER A 417 1.12 -15.37 -15.40
CA SER A 417 0.66 -14.56 -14.25
C SER A 417 1.78 -14.41 -13.21
N SER A 418 2.29 -13.19 -13.01
CA SER A 418 3.38 -12.96 -12.05
C SER A 418 3.01 -13.30 -10.61
N GLY A 419 1.76 -13.10 -10.20
CA GLY A 419 1.29 -13.44 -8.85
C GLY A 419 1.24 -14.93 -8.61
N LEU A 420 0.63 -15.70 -9.53
CA LEU A 420 0.58 -17.17 -9.41
C LEU A 420 1.97 -17.78 -9.50
N MET A 421 2.83 -17.23 -10.36
CA MET A 421 4.23 -17.63 -10.45
C MET A 421 4.98 -17.38 -9.15
N ALA A 422 4.83 -16.20 -8.54
CA ALA A 422 5.45 -15.90 -7.25
C ALA A 422 4.95 -16.81 -6.12
N ALA A 423 3.64 -17.11 -6.09
CA ALA A 423 3.04 -18.04 -5.14
C ALA A 423 3.64 -19.44 -5.26
N ASN A 424 3.89 -19.91 -6.48
CA ASN A 424 4.46 -21.22 -6.72
C ASN A 424 5.97 -21.29 -6.44
N VAL A 425 6.70 -20.23 -6.80
CA VAL A 425 8.14 -20.10 -6.51
C VAL A 425 8.38 -20.09 -5.00
N ILE A 426 7.59 -19.33 -4.21
CA ILE A 426 7.80 -19.27 -2.75
C ILE A 426 7.57 -20.60 -2.03
N MET A 427 6.75 -21.48 -2.62
CA MET A 427 6.52 -22.83 -2.12
C MET A 427 7.68 -23.79 -2.40
N GLY A 428 8.71 -23.34 -3.13
CA GLY A 428 9.93 -24.11 -3.42
C GLY A 428 9.79 -25.07 -4.59
N SER A 429 8.95 -24.76 -5.57
CA SER A 429 8.81 -25.60 -6.76
C SER A 429 10.05 -25.51 -7.67
N PRO A 430 10.72 -26.64 -8.01
CA PRO A 430 11.87 -26.64 -8.92
C PRO A 430 11.48 -26.43 -10.38
N HIS A 431 10.22 -26.74 -10.73
CA HIS A 431 9.63 -26.54 -12.06
C HIS A 431 8.30 -25.79 -11.90
N PRO A 432 8.35 -24.46 -11.70
CA PRO A 432 7.17 -23.67 -11.41
C PRO A 432 6.09 -23.80 -12.49
N GLU A 433 6.44 -23.62 -13.77
CA GLU A 433 5.47 -23.68 -14.87
C GLU A 433 4.69 -25.00 -14.90
N GLU A 434 5.40 -26.13 -14.89
CA GLU A 434 4.78 -27.47 -14.87
C GLU A 434 3.91 -27.67 -13.63
N SER A 435 4.37 -27.20 -12.47
CA SER A 435 3.61 -27.33 -11.22
C SER A 435 2.32 -26.52 -11.24
N LEU A 436 2.32 -25.35 -11.89
CA LEU A 436 1.14 -24.51 -12.03
C LEU A 436 0.13 -25.13 -13.01
N LEU A 437 0.60 -25.64 -14.15
CA LEU A 437 -0.24 -26.36 -15.12
C LEU A 437 -0.85 -27.62 -14.50
N ASN A 438 -0.08 -28.37 -13.72
CA ASN A 438 -0.57 -29.52 -12.97
C ASN A 438 -1.61 -29.12 -11.90
N ALA A 439 -1.49 -27.93 -11.31
CA ALA A 439 -2.45 -27.46 -10.31
C ALA A 439 -3.81 -27.10 -10.93
N VAL A 440 -3.86 -26.64 -12.18
CA VAL A 440 -5.13 -26.34 -12.86
C VAL A 440 -5.74 -27.52 -13.60
N HIS A 441 -4.98 -28.60 -13.82
CA HIS A 441 -5.47 -29.78 -14.52
C HIS A 441 -6.76 -30.34 -13.87
N GLY A 442 -7.87 -30.41 -14.60
CA GLY A 442 -9.17 -30.80 -14.05
C GLY A 442 -9.95 -29.70 -13.31
N MET A 443 -9.55 -28.43 -13.44
CA MET A 443 -10.29 -27.25 -12.96
C MET A 443 -10.91 -26.47 -14.13
N GLU A 444 -11.31 -27.14 -15.22
CA GLU A 444 -11.85 -26.46 -16.40
C GLU A 444 -13.13 -25.67 -16.04
N GLY A 445 -13.20 -24.42 -16.50
CA GLY A 445 -14.30 -23.52 -16.18
C GLY A 445 -13.86 -22.33 -15.34
N ILE A 446 -14.77 -21.84 -14.49
CA ILE A 446 -14.54 -20.67 -13.64
C ILE A 446 -13.72 -21.07 -12.42
N VAL A 447 -12.58 -20.42 -12.22
CA VAL A 447 -11.65 -20.63 -11.11
C VAL A 447 -11.27 -19.30 -10.46
N THR A 448 -10.58 -19.38 -9.32
CA THR A 448 -10.00 -18.22 -8.63
C THR A 448 -8.53 -18.48 -8.31
N PRO A 449 -7.68 -17.44 -8.17
CA PRO A 449 -6.29 -17.63 -7.75
C PRO A 449 -6.18 -18.36 -6.40
N ASN A 450 -7.11 -18.10 -5.47
CA ASN A 450 -7.16 -18.77 -4.18
C ASN A 450 -7.26 -20.30 -4.31
N ALA A 451 -8.14 -20.81 -5.18
CA ALA A 451 -8.31 -22.24 -5.40
C ALA A 451 -7.05 -22.88 -6.02
N ILE A 452 -6.38 -22.18 -6.93
CA ILE A 452 -5.13 -22.64 -7.56
C ILE A 452 -4.00 -22.70 -6.52
N ILE A 453 -3.85 -21.64 -5.71
CA ILE A 453 -2.83 -21.55 -4.64
C ILE A 453 -3.07 -22.64 -3.58
N GLU A 454 -4.32 -22.91 -3.21
CA GLU A 454 -4.66 -24.00 -2.29
C GLU A 454 -4.23 -25.36 -2.85
N ARG A 455 -4.52 -25.65 -4.12
CA ARG A 455 -4.11 -26.90 -4.76
C ARG A 455 -2.59 -27.01 -4.92
N LEU A 456 -1.91 -25.91 -5.25
CA LEU A 456 -0.44 -25.85 -5.25
C LEU A 456 0.14 -26.18 -3.87
N ALA A 457 -0.42 -25.59 -2.82
CA ALA A 457 0.03 -25.83 -1.45
C ALA A 457 -0.19 -27.28 -1.00
N GLN A 458 -1.34 -27.88 -1.36
CA GLN A 458 -1.62 -29.29 -1.11
C GLN A 458 -0.63 -30.21 -1.86
N ASN A 459 -0.42 -29.96 -3.15
CA ASN A 459 0.53 -30.71 -3.97
C ASN A 459 1.96 -30.62 -3.43
N THR A 460 2.38 -29.43 -3.01
CA THR A 460 3.70 -29.19 -2.42
C THR A 460 3.86 -29.92 -1.09
N ALA A 461 2.86 -29.83 -0.21
CA ALA A 461 2.87 -30.54 1.06
C ALA A 461 2.95 -32.07 0.88
N LEU A 462 2.21 -32.61 -0.10
CA LEU A 462 2.28 -34.03 -0.47
C LEU A 462 3.68 -34.41 -0.97
N LYS A 463 4.28 -33.64 -1.89
CA LYS A 463 5.64 -33.87 -2.40
C LYS A 463 6.71 -33.80 -1.30
N SER A 464 6.51 -32.92 -0.30
CA SER A 464 7.41 -32.80 0.86
C SER A 464 7.32 -33.96 1.86
N GLY A 465 6.31 -34.83 1.73
CA GLY A 465 6.02 -35.90 2.70
C GLY A 465 5.39 -35.41 4.01
N ASN A 466 5.04 -34.13 4.12
CA ASN A 466 4.44 -33.54 5.31
C ASN A 466 3.17 -32.75 4.97
N VAL A 467 2.04 -33.46 4.91
CA VAL A 467 0.70 -32.91 4.64
C VAL A 467 0.32 -31.80 5.63
N GLY A 468 0.86 -31.82 6.85
CA GLY A 468 0.65 -30.78 7.86
C GLY A 468 1.18 -29.39 7.46
N LEU A 469 2.03 -29.29 6.42
CA LEU A 469 2.56 -28.03 5.92
C LEU A 469 1.65 -27.34 4.89
N ALA A 470 0.56 -27.98 4.42
CA ALA A 470 -0.30 -27.40 3.39
C ALA A 470 -0.83 -26.00 3.76
N GLY A 471 -1.28 -25.81 5.01
CA GLY A 471 -1.74 -24.51 5.48
C GLY A 471 -0.64 -23.44 5.53
N LYS A 472 0.60 -23.84 5.84
CA LYS A 472 1.76 -22.94 5.80
C LYS A 472 2.03 -22.49 4.36
N TYR A 473 2.15 -23.45 3.44
CA TYR A 473 2.41 -23.15 2.02
C TYR A 473 1.30 -22.30 1.40
N TYR A 474 0.04 -22.57 1.75
CA TYR A 474 -1.10 -21.78 1.30
C TYR A 474 -0.95 -20.30 1.70
N HIS A 475 -0.66 -20.03 2.99
CA HIS A 475 -0.50 -18.65 3.45
C HIS A 475 0.72 -17.95 2.84
N GLU A 476 1.85 -18.65 2.69
CA GLU A 476 3.03 -18.13 2.00
C GLU A 476 2.72 -17.81 0.53
N GLY A 477 1.98 -18.70 -0.15
CA GLY A 477 1.52 -18.52 -1.52
C GLY A 477 0.60 -17.33 -1.69
N CYS A 478 -0.42 -17.18 -0.83
CA CYS A 478 -1.30 -16.00 -0.84
C CYS A 478 -0.53 -14.70 -0.61
N PHE A 479 0.43 -14.71 0.32
CA PHE A 479 1.27 -13.55 0.60
C PHE A 479 2.17 -13.20 -0.59
N ALA A 480 2.78 -14.19 -1.25
CA ALA A 480 3.57 -13.99 -2.46
C ALA A 480 2.73 -13.54 -3.66
N PHE A 481 1.51 -14.07 -3.82
CA PHE A 481 0.58 -13.60 -4.86
C PHE A 481 0.26 -12.10 -4.68
N GLY A 482 -0.08 -11.69 -3.47
CA GLY A 482 -0.36 -10.27 -3.19
C GLY A 482 0.87 -9.37 -3.20
N SER A 483 2.08 -9.91 -3.01
CA SER A 483 3.33 -9.12 -3.10
C SER A 483 3.53 -8.40 -4.44
N LYS A 484 2.83 -8.85 -5.49
CA LYS A 484 2.89 -8.22 -6.81
C LYS A 484 2.10 -6.93 -6.92
N VAL A 485 1.09 -6.73 -6.07
CA VAL A 485 0.23 -5.52 -6.08
C VAL A 485 0.39 -4.68 -4.82
N LEU A 486 1.23 -5.12 -3.89
CA LEU A 486 1.44 -4.54 -2.58
C LEU A 486 2.88 -4.79 -2.13
N ASN A 487 3.56 -3.74 -1.65
CA ASN A 487 4.88 -3.92 -1.07
C ASN A 487 4.82 -4.80 0.20
N PRO A 488 5.50 -5.97 0.22
CA PRO A 488 5.41 -6.91 1.33
C PRO A 488 5.89 -6.35 2.66
N LEU A 489 6.95 -5.53 2.63
CA LEU A 489 7.57 -4.98 3.83
C LEU A 489 6.68 -3.93 4.49
N LEU A 490 6.10 -3.01 3.70
CA LEU A 490 5.08 -2.09 4.21
C LEU A 490 3.88 -2.85 4.79
N LYS A 491 3.46 -3.94 4.14
CA LYS A 491 2.29 -4.67 4.60
C LYS A 491 2.50 -5.32 5.97
N VAL A 492 3.67 -5.94 6.19
CA VAL A 492 3.99 -6.50 7.52
C VAL A 492 4.14 -5.42 8.58
N TRP A 493 4.67 -4.24 8.22
CA TRP A 493 4.74 -3.08 9.10
C TRP A 493 3.35 -2.58 9.53
N VAL A 494 2.43 -2.33 8.58
CA VAL A 494 1.05 -1.92 8.89
C VAL A 494 0.32 -2.95 9.76
N ASN A 495 0.48 -4.24 9.47
CA ASN A 495 -0.14 -5.29 10.28
C ASN A 495 0.41 -5.27 11.73
N THR A 496 1.68 -4.93 11.89
CA THR A 496 2.31 -4.81 13.22
C THR A 496 1.75 -3.63 13.99
N ILE A 497 1.63 -2.46 13.35
CA ILE A 497 0.95 -1.28 13.92
C ILE A 497 -0.50 -1.63 14.27
N ALA A 498 -1.22 -2.38 13.43
CA ALA A 498 -2.58 -2.81 13.72
C ALA A 498 -2.67 -3.70 14.98
N GLY A 499 -1.64 -4.50 15.27
CA GLY A 499 -1.52 -5.27 16.51
C GLY A 499 -1.41 -4.42 17.77
N MET A 500 -0.97 -3.15 17.66
CA MET A 500 -0.82 -2.24 18.79
C MET A 500 -2.15 -1.81 19.42
N ALA A 501 -3.25 -1.94 18.69
CA ALA A 501 -4.59 -1.62 19.19
C ALA A 501 -4.95 -2.37 20.49
N GLU A 502 -4.50 -3.61 20.63
CA GLU A 502 -4.71 -4.45 21.83
C GLU A 502 -3.45 -4.50 22.72
N GLY A 503 -2.56 -3.50 22.59
CA GLY A 503 -1.29 -3.45 23.29
C GLY A 503 -1.37 -3.13 24.78
N GLN A 504 -2.37 -2.34 25.23
CA GLN A 504 -2.49 -1.94 26.63
C GLN A 504 -2.96 -3.09 27.54
N ALA A 505 -2.72 -3.01 28.85
CA ALA A 505 -3.18 -4.03 29.79
C ALA A 505 -4.71 -4.13 29.87
N ASN A 506 -5.40 -2.99 29.80
CA ASN A 506 -6.86 -2.87 29.88
C ASN A 506 -7.52 -2.74 28.49
N CYS A 507 -6.93 -3.35 27.45
CA CYS A 507 -7.47 -3.34 26.10
C CYS A 507 -8.81 -4.10 26.01
N TYR A 508 -9.61 -3.79 24.98
CA TYR A 508 -11.02 -4.13 24.95
C TYR A 508 -11.26 -5.64 24.89
N PHE A 509 -10.65 -6.35 23.93
CA PHE A 509 -10.92 -7.78 23.73
C PHE A 509 -10.28 -8.62 24.82
N SER A 510 -9.03 -8.34 25.14
CA SER A 510 -8.33 -9.08 26.20
C SER A 510 -9.04 -8.95 27.54
N SER A 511 -9.49 -7.74 27.89
CA SER A 511 -10.25 -7.51 29.13
C SER A 511 -11.60 -8.21 29.13
N CYS A 512 -12.35 -8.15 28.02
CA CYS A 512 -13.64 -8.85 27.90
C CYS A 512 -13.47 -10.37 28.01
N LEU A 513 -12.44 -10.92 27.38
CA LEU A 513 -12.14 -12.35 27.42
C LEU A 513 -11.80 -12.83 28.83
N ILE A 514 -10.90 -12.11 29.52
CA ILE A 514 -10.49 -12.44 30.89
C ILE A 514 -11.69 -12.32 31.83
N LYS A 515 -12.42 -11.19 31.79
CA LYS A 515 -13.58 -10.97 32.66
C LYS A 515 -14.69 -12.00 32.43
N SER A 516 -15.01 -12.33 31.17
CA SER A 516 -16.02 -13.35 30.87
C SER A 516 -15.58 -14.75 31.30
N THR A 517 -14.29 -15.09 31.17
CA THR A 517 -13.76 -16.37 31.65
C THR A 517 -13.87 -16.47 33.17
N LEU A 518 -13.42 -15.43 33.89
CA LEU A 518 -13.50 -15.38 35.35
C LEU A 518 -14.95 -15.37 35.85
N GLN A 519 -15.85 -14.60 35.23
CA GLN A 519 -17.28 -14.59 35.60
C GLN A 519 -17.92 -15.99 35.49
N VAL A 520 -17.56 -16.74 34.45
CA VAL A 520 -18.09 -18.09 34.22
C VAL A 520 -17.47 -19.09 35.20
N PHE A 521 -16.19 -18.92 35.57
CA PHE A 521 -15.54 -19.67 36.64
C PHE A 521 -16.16 -19.38 38.01
N HIS A 522 -16.28 -18.11 38.39
CA HIS A 522 -16.85 -17.65 39.64
C HIS A 522 -18.24 -18.23 39.86
N LYS A 523 -19.11 -18.10 38.86
CA LYS A 523 -20.47 -18.66 38.90
C LYS A 523 -20.46 -20.16 39.12
N HIS A 524 -19.55 -20.88 38.47
CA HIS A 524 -19.44 -22.33 38.64
C HIS A 524 -18.88 -22.70 40.02
N LEU A 525 -17.87 -22.00 40.52
CA LEU A 525 -17.24 -22.29 41.79
C LEU A 525 -18.14 -21.97 42.97
N ILE A 526 -18.79 -20.80 43.03
CA ILE A 526 -19.72 -20.45 44.11
C ILE A 526 -20.90 -21.42 44.18
N GLN A 527 -21.32 -22.00 43.06
CA GLN A 527 -22.36 -23.04 43.05
C GLN A 527 -21.90 -24.37 43.67
N ASN A 528 -20.60 -24.68 43.62
CA ASN A 528 -20.05 -25.95 44.12
C ASN A 528 -19.33 -25.81 45.49
N PHE A 529 -18.88 -24.61 45.84
CA PHE A 529 -17.98 -24.29 46.96
C PHE A 529 -18.33 -22.93 47.61
N PRO A 530 -19.59 -22.66 47.99
CA PRO A 530 -20.00 -21.35 48.50
C PRO A 530 -19.24 -20.89 49.76
N GLU A 531 -18.75 -21.82 50.57
CA GLU A 531 -18.01 -21.58 51.81
C GLU A 531 -16.56 -21.11 51.60
N PHE A 532 -16.02 -21.22 50.39
CA PHE A 532 -14.61 -20.94 50.07
C PHE A 532 -14.40 -19.64 49.29
N SER A 533 -15.22 -18.60 49.52
CA SER A 533 -15.20 -17.36 48.72
C SER A 533 -13.82 -16.70 48.62
N GLU A 534 -13.10 -16.54 49.75
CA GLU A 534 -11.75 -15.93 49.75
C GLU A 534 -10.74 -16.76 48.95
N LEU A 535 -10.83 -18.09 49.04
CA LEU A 535 -9.95 -19.00 48.31
C LEU A 535 -10.26 -18.99 46.80
N ILE A 536 -11.54 -18.90 46.44
CA ILE A 536 -12.00 -18.74 45.06
C ILE A 536 -11.40 -17.46 44.47
N GLU A 537 -11.49 -16.34 45.18
CA GLU A 537 -10.91 -15.06 44.75
C GLU A 537 -9.39 -15.16 44.54
N ALA A 538 -8.66 -15.82 45.44
CA ALA A 538 -7.22 -16.04 45.31
C ALA A 538 -6.87 -16.92 44.09
N VAL A 539 -7.64 -17.98 43.82
CA VAL A 539 -7.46 -18.82 42.62
C VAL A 539 -7.77 -18.01 41.36
N GLU A 540 -8.85 -17.23 41.36
CA GLU A 540 -9.24 -16.36 40.24
C GLU A 540 -8.20 -15.30 39.94
N GLU A 541 -7.58 -14.69 40.97
CA GLU A 541 -6.49 -13.74 40.81
C GLU A 541 -5.28 -14.37 40.12
N ASN A 542 -4.90 -15.58 40.53
CA ASN A 542 -3.79 -16.32 39.92
C ASN A 542 -4.08 -16.67 38.45
N VAL A 543 -5.29 -17.14 38.16
CA VAL A 543 -5.74 -17.43 36.80
C VAL A 543 -5.78 -16.15 35.96
N CYS A 544 -6.28 -15.05 36.51
CA CYS A 544 -6.32 -13.73 35.87
C CYS A 544 -4.92 -13.30 35.43
N LYS A 545 -3.94 -13.36 36.34
CA LYS A 545 -2.53 -13.03 36.05
C LYS A 545 -1.97 -13.90 34.92
N ASP A 546 -2.19 -15.21 34.97
CA ASP A 546 -1.65 -16.11 33.94
C ASP A 546 -2.33 -15.92 32.56
N LEU A 547 -3.63 -15.64 32.55
CA LEU A 547 -4.36 -15.29 31.33
C LEU A 547 -3.87 -13.95 30.77
N ALA A 548 -3.73 -12.90 31.58
CA ALA A 548 -3.25 -11.58 31.15
C ALA A 548 -1.85 -11.63 30.53
N LEU A 549 -0.97 -12.48 31.07
CA LEU A 549 0.37 -12.68 30.52
C LEU A 549 0.36 -13.45 29.19
N SER A 550 -0.59 -14.37 29.00
CA SER A 550 -0.58 -15.31 27.87
C SER A 550 -1.50 -14.91 26.70
N ILE A 551 -2.55 -14.14 26.95
CA ILE A 551 -3.53 -13.73 25.92
C ILE A 551 -2.97 -12.59 25.10
N ARG A 552 -2.95 -12.74 23.77
CA ARG A 552 -2.71 -11.65 22.83
C ARG A 552 -3.76 -11.68 21.75
N TYR A 553 -4.44 -10.57 21.52
CA TYR A 553 -5.18 -10.37 20.27
C TYR A 553 -4.28 -9.69 19.27
N MET A 554 -4.24 -10.22 18.06
CA MET A 554 -3.56 -9.60 16.94
C MET A 554 -4.51 -9.36 15.80
N TYR A 555 -4.32 -8.24 15.11
CA TYR A 555 -4.99 -8.01 13.85
C TYR A 555 -4.47 -8.98 12.78
N ASP A 556 -5.34 -9.85 12.32
CA ASP A 556 -5.12 -10.75 11.20
C ASP A 556 -5.86 -10.17 9.97
N PRO A 557 -5.13 -9.79 8.90
CA PRO A 557 -5.76 -9.24 7.71
C PRO A 557 -6.50 -10.29 6.87
N SER A 558 -6.34 -11.59 7.15
CA SER A 558 -7.02 -12.67 6.42
C SER A 558 -7.52 -13.78 7.36
N ILE A 559 -8.74 -13.58 7.87
CA ILE A 559 -9.39 -14.50 8.82
C ILE A 559 -10.21 -15.57 8.07
N GLY A 560 -9.52 -16.63 7.63
CA GLY A 560 -10.13 -17.95 7.34
C GLY A 560 -10.91 -18.12 6.02
N PHE A 561 -11.09 -19.39 5.65
CA PHE A 561 -11.61 -19.90 4.36
C PHE A 561 -13.13 -19.77 4.12
N THR A 562 -13.91 -19.28 5.10
CA THR A 562 -15.37 -19.50 5.12
C THR A 562 -16.23 -18.25 5.36
N VAL A 563 -15.63 -17.11 5.66
CA VAL A 563 -16.34 -15.84 5.90
C VAL A 563 -15.94 -14.87 4.80
N SER A 564 -16.83 -13.92 4.46
CA SER A 564 -16.69 -13.04 3.31
C SER A 564 -15.26 -12.51 3.16
N VAL A 565 -14.76 -12.58 1.93
CA VAL A 565 -13.34 -12.84 1.65
C VAL A 565 -12.42 -11.63 1.79
N ASP A 566 -12.99 -10.49 2.19
CA ASP A 566 -12.30 -9.21 2.35
C ASP A 566 -12.26 -8.73 3.83
N GLU A 567 -12.61 -9.57 4.79
CA GLU A 567 -12.69 -9.19 6.21
C GLU A 567 -11.40 -9.51 6.99
N GLY A 568 -10.72 -8.46 7.48
CA GLY A 568 -9.73 -8.58 8.55
C GLY A 568 -10.35 -8.40 9.93
N GLY A 569 -9.62 -8.76 10.99
CA GLY A 569 -10.12 -8.63 12.36
C GLY A 569 -9.10 -9.09 13.40
N PHE A 570 -9.51 -9.20 14.65
CA PHE A 570 -8.63 -9.62 15.74
C PHE A 570 -8.79 -11.10 16.06
N VAL A 571 -7.69 -11.83 16.06
CA VAL A 571 -7.63 -13.25 16.39
C VAL A 571 -6.84 -13.44 17.67
N LEU A 572 -7.26 -14.40 18.49
CA LEU A 572 -6.60 -14.75 19.72
C LEU A 572 -5.35 -15.60 19.47
N TYR A 573 -4.28 -15.27 20.18
CA TYR A 573 -3.03 -16.01 20.24
C TYR A 573 -2.66 -16.29 21.70
N GLU A 574 -2.12 -17.49 21.94
CA GLU A 574 -1.37 -17.82 23.15
C GLU A 574 0.08 -17.39 22.94
N ALA A 575 0.52 -16.43 23.75
CA ALA A 575 1.90 -15.97 23.80
C ALA A 575 2.73 -16.79 24.79
N ASN A 576 4.01 -16.97 24.46
CA ASN A 576 5.02 -17.35 25.45
C ASN A 576 5.25 -16.21 26.46
N ARG A 577 6.03 -16.49 27.52
CA ARG A 577 6.35 -15.48 28.56
C ARG A 577 6.99 -14.21 27.98
N GLU A 578 7.78 -14.35 26.93
CA GLU A 578 8.45 -13.24 26.24
C GLU A 578 7.55 -12.51 25.23
N GLY A 579 6.33 -13.00 24.93
CA GLY A 579 5.47 -12.39 23.90
C GLY A 579 5.93 -12.59 22.44
N THR A 580 7.09 -13.20 22.21
CA THR A 580 7.73 -13.37 20.89
C THR A 580 7.19 -14.54 20.08
N ARG A 581 6.76 -15.61 20.75
CA ARG A 581 6.20 -16.81 20.10
C ARG A 581 4.70 -16.87 20.33
N LEU A 582 3.96 -16.86 19.23
CA LEU A 582 2.51 -16.82 19.24
C LEU A 582 1.93 -18.09 18.62
N LYS A 583 1.04 -18.74 19.36
CA LYS A 583 0.23 -19.86 18.88
C LYS A 583 -1.20 -19.39 18.67
N ARG A 584 -1.64 -19.38 17.42
CA ARG A 584 -3.01 -18.99 17.05
C ARG A 584 -4.04 -19.90 17.71
N ILE A 585 -5.17 -19.34 18.15
CA ILE A 585 -6.32 -20.05 18.71
C ILE A 585 -7.51 -19.77 17.80
N ASP A 586 -7.93 -20.76 17.00
CA ASP A 586 -8.94 -20.55 15.95
C ASP A 586 -10.34 -21.01 16.32
N ASN A 587 -10.48 -21.82 17.37
CA ASN A 587 -11.75 -22.43 17.72
C ASN A 587 -11.86 -22.75 19.22
N ALA A 588 -13.08 -23.11 19.63
CA ALA A 588 -13.42 -23.45 21.00
C ALA A 588 -12.54 -24.56 21.59
N THR A 589 -12.18 -25.57 20.80
CA THR A 589 -11.35 -26.70 21.25
C THR A 589 -9.96 -26.22 21.63
N MET A 590 -9.30 -25.47 20.74
CA MET A 590 -7.98 -24.89 21.00
C MET A 590 -8.01 -23.94 22.20
N PHE A 591 -9.10 -23.16 22.35
CA PHE A 591 -9.27 -22.28 23.50
C PHE A 591 -9.40 -23.06 24.81
N LYS A 592 -10.20 -24.14 24.85
CA LYS A 592 -10.29 -25.01 26.03
C LYS A 592 -8.93 -25.58 26.43
N GLU A 593 -8.16 -26.07 25.46
CA GLU A 593 -6.81 -26.59 25.73
C GLU A 593 -5.89 -25.51 26.31
N PHE A 594 -5.95 -24.29 25.79
CA PHE A 594 -5.22 -23.14 26.33
C PHE A 594 -5.61 -22.84 27.78
N VAL A 595 -6.91 -22.79 28.09
CA VAL A 595 -7.40 -22.55 29.44
C VAL A 595 -6.98 -23.67 30.39
N LEU A 596 -7.04 -24.93 29.96
CA LEU A 596 -6.57 -26.08 30.77
C LEU A 596 -5.08 -25.95 31.10
N ARG A 597 -4.22 -25.61 30.13
CA ARG A 597 -2.79 -25.33 30.38
C ARG A 597 -2.59 -24.18 31.36
N THR A 598 -3.45 -23.16 31.30
CA THR A 598 -3.39 -22.02 32.21
C THR A 598 -3.73 -22.44 33.64
N LEU A 599 -4.79 -23.22 33.83
CA LEU A 599 -5.16 -23.78 35.14
C LEU A 599 -4.05 -24.68 35.72
N ASP A 600 -3.37 -25.47 34.89
CA ASP A 600 -2.24 -26.29 35.33
C ASP A 600 -1.04 -25.43 35.79
N LYS A 601 -0.80 -24.26 35.17
CA LYS A 601 0.21 -23.30 35.64
C LYS A 601 -0.21 -22.69 36.98
N SER A 602 -1.46 -22.25 37.11
CA SER A 602 -1.95 -21.65 38.35
C SER A 602 -1.92 -22.65 39.52
N LYS A 603 -2.12 -23.95 39.24
CA LYS A 603 -1.96 -25.04 40.22
C LYS A 603 -0.60 -25.05 40.91
N SER A 604 0.46 -24.70 40.18
CA SER A 604 1.83 -24.67 40.74
C SER A 604 2.09 -23.51 41.72
N ARG A 605 1.18 -22.53 41.79
CA ARG A 605 1.27 -21.35 42.66
C ARG A 605 0.29 -21.38 43.83
N CYS A 606 -0.61 -22.34 43.86
CA CYS A 606 -1.40 -22.59 45.06
C CYS A 606 -0.46 -23.19 46.11
N ASP A 607 -0.39 -22.57 47.28
CA ASP A 607 0.15 -23.23 48.46
C ASP A 607 -0.57 -24.57 48.63
N SER A 608 0.10 -25.58 49.20
CA SER A 608 -0.30 -27.01 49.18
C SER A 608 -1.60 -27.35 49.91
N GLU A 609 -2.54 -26.41 50.02
CA GLU A 609 -3.89 -26.57 50.50
C GLU A 609 -4.68 -27.45 49.53
N GLU A 610 -5.05 -28.64 50.00
CA GLU A 610 -5.80 -29.65 49.25
C GLU A 610 -7.06 -29.07 48.59
N THR A 611 -7.70 -28.09 49.25
CA THR A 611 -8.86 -27.35 48.76
C THR A 611 -8.56 -26.53 47.49
N CYS A 612 -7.40 -25.86 47.40
CA CYS A 612 -7.00 -25.14 46.18
C CYS A 612 -6.88 -26.11 44.99
N LEU A 613 -6.27 -27.27 45.21
CA LEU A 613 -6.09 -28.29 44.18
C LEU A 613 -7.44 -28.85 43.72
N LEU A 614 -8.38 -29.04 44.66
CA LEU A 614 -9.75 -29.47 44.37
C LEU A 614 -10.50 -28.43 43.52
N ILE A 615 -10.43 -27.15 43.88
CA ILE A 615 -11.05 -26.05 43.12
C ILE A 615 -10.54 -26.02 41.67
N ILE A 616 -9.22 -26.11 41.47
CA ILE A 616 -8.63 -26.10 40.13
C ILE A 616 -9.06 -27.33 39.33
N GLU A 617 -9.12 -28.51 39.93
CA GLU A 617 -9.52 -29.71 39.21
C GLU A 617 -11.02 -29.68 38.83
N THR A 618 -11.87 -29.10 39.67
CA THR A 618 -13.27 -28.80 39.34
C THR A 618 -13.38 -27.85 38.14
N LEU A 619 -12.61 -26.76 38.11
CA LEU A 619 -12.56 -25.88 36.94
C LEU A 619 -12.12 -26.62 35.68
N LYS A 620 -11.12 -27.50 35.76
CA LYS A 620 -10.65 -28.30 34.61
C LYS A 620 -11.74 -29.24 34.09
N GLN A 621 -12.51 -29.88 34.97
CA GLN A 621 -13.65 -30.70 34.57
C GLN A 621 -14.73 -29.84 33.88
N PHE A 622 -15.00 -28.66 34.41
CA PHE A 622 -15.96 -27.74 33.84
C PHE A 622 -15.53 -27.20 32.47
N VAL A 623 -14.26 -26.83 32.28
CA VAL A 623 -13.71 -26.38 30.97
C VAL A 623 -13.87 -27.47 29.90
N LYS A 624 -13.69 -28.74 30.28
CA LYS A 624 -13.90 -29.89 29.37
C LYS A 624 -15.37 -30.05 28.97
N SER A 625 -16.33 -29.64 29.81
CA SER A 625 -17.76 -29.75 29.54
C SER A 625 -18.22 -28.92 28.33
N SER A 626 -19.36 -29.28 27.74
CA SER A 626 -20.02 -28.49 26.70
C SER A 626 -20.62 -27.17 27.23
N GLY A 627 -20.94 -27.12 28.53
CA GLY A 627 -21.54 -25.96 29.18
C GLY A 627 -20.60 -24.74 29.31
N PHE A 628 -19.29 -24.98 29.37
CA PHE A 628 -18.29 -23.91 29.49
C PHE A 628 -18.30 -22.96 28.28
N THR A 629 -18.14 -23.49 27.06
CA THR A 629 -18.08 -22.64 25.85
C THR A 629 -19.37 -21.86 25.63
N LYS A 630 -20.53 -22.47 25.89
CA LYS A 630 -21.82 -21.78 25.78
C LYS A 630 -21.92 -20.62 26.77
N SER A 631 -21.55 -20.87 28.03
CA SER A 631 -21.55 -19.84 29.09
C SER A 631 -20.55 -18.72 28.79
N LEU A 632 -19.34 -19.05 28.34
CA LEU A 632 -18.30 -18.10 27.96
C LEU A 632 -18.75 -17.21 26.80
N ASN A 633 -19.25 -17.81 25.71
CA ASN A 633 -19.70 -17.03 24.54
C ASN A 633 -20.80 -16.04 24.93
N ASN A 634 -21.75 -16.46 25.78
CA ASN A 634 -22.81 -15.57 26.25
C ASN A 634 -22.24 -14.42 27.09
N ALA A 635 -21.40 -14.71 28.09
CA ALA A 635 -20.78 -13.69 28.93
C ALA A 635 -19.92 -12.70 28.12
N TYR A 636 -19.09 -13.22 27.20
CA TYR A 636 -18.24 -12.41 26.32
C TYR A 636 -19.06 -11.48 25.42
N LYS A 637 -20.11 -12.00 24.76
CA LYS A 637 -20.99 -11.18 23.92
C LYS A 637 -21.70 -10.10 24.72
N THR A 638 -22.13 -10.39 25.96
CA THR A 638 -22.75 -9.38 26.83
C THR A 638 -21.77 -8.25 27.16
N LEU A 639 -20.52 -8.57 27.53
CA LEU A 639 -19.51 -7.56 27.85
C LEU A 639 -19.12 -6.71 26.64
N ILE A 640 -18.96 -7.34 25.46
CA ILE A 640 -18.65 -6.62 24.23
C ILE A 640 -19.77 -5.68 23.79
N ARG A 641 -21.03 -6.09 23.87
CA ARG A 641 -22.17 -5.21 23.56
C ARG A 641 -22.25 -4.00 24.48
N GLY A 642 -21.87 -4.16 25.75
CA GLY A 642 -21.77 -3.02 26.67
C GLY A 642 -20.66 -2.03 26.31
N THR A 643 -19.69 -2.46 25.50
CA THR A 643 -18.57 -1.62 25.04
C THR A 643 -18.84 -1.00 23.66
N TYR A 644 -19.64 -1.66 22.82
CA TYR A 644 -20.05 -1.18 21.49
C TYR A 644 -21.57 -1.22 21.34
N GLU A 645 -22.20 -0.04 21.37
CA GLU A 645 -23.66 0.11 21.24
C GLU A 645 -24.17 -0.25 19.83
N ASP A 646 -23.31 -0.19 18.80
CA ASP A 646 -23.67 -0.36 17.38
C ASP A 646 -23.26 -1.71 16.75
N LEU A 647 -22.96 -2.75 17.55
CA LEU A 647 -22.63 -4.07 16.99
C LEU A 647 -23.90 -4.79 16.47
N ASP A 648 -24.37 -4.42 15.29
CA ASP A 648 -25.45 -5.13 14.58
C ASP A 648 -25.04 -6.57 14.20
N GLU A 649 -23.74 -6.92 14.23
CA GLU A 649 -23.21 -8.24 13.83
C GLU A 649 -22.73 -9.14 14.99
N THR A 650 -23.42 -9.13 16.13
CA THR A 650 -22.95 -9.91 17.32
C THR A 650 -22.85 -11.43 17.14
N ASP A 651 -23.39 -11.97 16.04
CA ASP A 651 -23.24 -13.39 15.70
C ASP A 651 -21.88 -13.74 15.10
N LYS A 652 -21.13 -12.74 14.62
CA LYS A 652 -19.78 -12.90 14.07
C LYS A 652 -18.65 -12.73 15.10
N VAL A 653 -18.99 -12.57 16.38
CA VAL A 653 -18.03 -12.31 17.46
C VAL A 653 -17.91 -13.53 18.38
N THR A 654 -16.68 -13.98 18.59
CA THR A 654 -16.34 -15.09 19.49
C THR A 654 -15.15 -14.72 20.39
N PRO A 655 -14.96 -15.41 21.53
CA PRO A 655 -13.80 -15.25 22.39
C PRO A 655 -12.44 -15.40 21.69
N TRP A 656 -12.36 -16.04 20.52
CA TRP A 656 -11.10 -16.24 19.81
C TRP A 656 -11.01 -15.43 18.50
N MET A 657 -12.08 -14.74 18.10
CA MET A 657 -12.15 -14.04 16.81
C MET A 657 -13.17 -12.91 16.85
N ASN A 658 -12.71 -11.70 16.54
CA ASN A 658 -13.48 -10.46 16.50
C ASN A 658 -13.36 -9.83 15.10
N LEU A 659 -14.38 -9.96 14.27
CA LEU A 659 -14.41 -9.39 12.92
C LEU A 659 -14.84 -7.92 12.97
N PHE A 660 -14.03 -7.03 13.54
CA PHE A 660 -14.26 -5.58 13.50
C PHE A 660 -12.96 -4.81 13.69
N GLY A 661 -12.97 -3.54 13.27
CA GLY A 661 -11.83 -2.64 13.43
C GLY A 661 -11.72 -2.16 14.88
N HIS A 662 -10.60 -1.53 15.22
CA HIS A 662 -10.36 -1.02 16.57
C HIS A 662 -10.45 0.50 16.66
N ASN A 663 -10.33 1.02 17.88
CA ASN A 663 -10.14 2.44 18.13
C ASN A 663 -8.74 2.90 17.73
N ALA A 664 -8.66 3.86 16.80
CA ALA A 664 -7.45 4.57 16.38
C ALA A 664 -6.66 5.18 17.56
N SER A 665 -7.35 5.71 18.58
CA SER A 665 -6.69 6.32 19.74
C SER A 665 -5.84 5.33 20.54
N ALA A 666 -6.23 4.05 20.55
CA ALA A 666 -5.46 3.01 21.25
C ALA A 666 -4.10 2.76 20.57
N ILE A 667 -4.07 2.76 19.23
CA ILE A 667 -2.81 2.65 18.49
C ILE A 667 -1.93 3.86 18.77
N LEU A 668 -2.48 5.08 18.70
CA LEU A 668 -1.67 6.29 18.91
C LEU A 668 -0.99 6.27 20.29
N LYS A 669 -1.71 5.85 21.34
CA LYS A 669 -1.15 5.72 22.69
C LYS A 669 0.00 4.75 22.75
N VAL A 670 -0.18 3.57 22.16
CA VAL A 670 0.84 2.51 22.19
C VAL A 670 2.03 2.86 21.30
N TYR A 671 1.79 3.37 20.10
CA TYR A 671 2.83 3.67 19.13
C TYR A 671 3.78 4.77 19.64
N PHE A 672 3.21 5.85 20.19
CA PHE A 672 3.95 6.99 20.72
C PHE A 672 4.30 6.86 22.21
N GLU A 673 4.05 5.68 22.82
CA GLU A 673 4.37 5.41 24.23
C GLU A 673 3.82 6.49 25.17
N ASN A 674 2.59 6.94 24.89
CA ASN A 674 1.93 8.03 25.59
C ASN A 674 0.67 7.52 26.30
N GLU A 675 0.68 7.56 27.63
CA GLU A 675 -0.46 7.16 28.46
C GLU A 675 -1.63 8.15 28.34
N GLU A 676 -1.32 9.44 28.13
CA GLU A 676 -2.31 10.50 28.02
C GLU A 676 -3.16 10.38 26.75
N SER A 677 -4.41 10.83 26.82
CA SER A 677 -5.24 10.94 25.62
C SER A 677 -4.73 12.06 24.72
N PHE A 678 -4.59 11.79 23.43
CA PHE A 678 -4.32 12.81 22.44
C PHE A 678 -5.44 13.85 22.42
N ASN A 679 -5.04 15.12 22.34
CA ASN A 679 -6.00 16.21 22.16
C ASN A 679 -6.70 16.03 20.81
N THR A 680 -8.04 16.09 20.83
CA THR A 680 -8.84 16.03 19.61
C THR A 680 -9.70 17.27 19.47
N TYR A 681 -9.84 17.74 18.24
CA TYR A 681 -10.85 18.73 17.88
C TYR A 681 -12.10 18.00 17.37
N GLY A 682 -13.13 17.99 18.20
CA GLY A 682 -14.41 17.35 17.90
C GLY A 682 -15.33 18.23 17.04
N ILE A 683 -15.81 17.70 15.92
CA ILE A 683 -16.84 18.32 15.08
C ILE A 683 -18.06 17.41 15.05
N ASN A 684 -19.14 17.82 15.73
CA ASN A 684 -20.46 17.20 15.54
C ASN A 684 -21.16 17.88 14.36
N SER A 685 -21.20 17.20 13.22
CA SER A 685 -21.75 17.79 12.01
C SER A 685 -23.27 17.57 11.89
N LYS A 686 -23.95 18.60 11.34
CA LYS A 686 -25.39 18.58 11.05
C LYS A 686 -25.68 18.44 9.56
N SER A 687 -24.68 18.67 8.71
CA SER A 687 -24.77 18.64 7.25
C SER A 687 -23.38 18.76 6.64
N GLY A 688 -23.22 18.41 5.35
CA GLY A 688 -21.98 18.64 4.62
C GLY A 688 -21.52 20.10 4.67
N PHE A 689 -22.44 21.06 4.51
CA PHE A 689 -22.13 22.49 4.64
C PHE A 689 -21.59 22.88 6.02
N HIS A 690 -22.18 22.34 7.11
CA HIS A 690 -21.70 22.63 8.46
C HIS A 690 -20.28 22.09 8.68
N LEU A 691 -20.03 20.86 8.22
CA LEU A 691 -18.70 20.24 8.29
C LEU A 691 -17.66 21.06 7.53
N LEU A 692 -17.92 21.38 6.26
CA LEU A 692 -17.03 22.18 5.43
C LEU A 692 -16.71 23.53 6.07
N ASN A 693 -17.72 24.26 6.55
CA ASN A 693 -17.50 25.53 7.25
C ASN A 693 -16.62 25.36 8.51
N LYS A 694 -16.78 24.26 9.26
CA LYS A 694 -15.96 23.99 10.45
C LYS A 694 -14.51 23.65 10.10
N LEU A 695 -14.29 22.91 9.02
CA LEU A 695 -12.94 22.61 8.52
C LEU A 695 -12.23 23.87 8.01
N ILE A 696 -12.93 24.76 7.30
CA ILE A 696 -12.36 26.06 6.87
C ILE A 696 -11.99 26.91 8.08
N GLN A 697 -12.88 26.99 9.07
CA GLN A 697 -12.59 27.72 10.31
C GLN A 697 -11.39 27.13 11.06
N MET A 698 -11.17 25.82 10.97
CA MET A 698 -9.98 25.18 11.52
C MET A 698 -8.72 25.57 10.74
N GLY A 699 -8.75 25.49 9.40
CA GLY A 699 -7.63 25.92 8.54
C GLY A 699 -7.21 27.37 8.78
N LYS A 700 -8.20 28.27 8.96
CA LYS A 700 -7.96 29.69 9.29
C LYS A 700 -7.37 29.94 10.68
N LYS A 701 -7.44 28.97 11.59
CA LYS A 701 -6.89 29.05 12.94
C LYS A 701 -5.50 28.42 13.08
N LEU A 702 -5.04 27.73 12.03
CA LEU A 702 -3.68 27.20 11.99
C LEU A 702 -2.69 28.36 12.08
N THR A 703 -1.52 28.09 12.63
CA THR A 703 -0.43 29.08 12.67
C THR A 703 0.05 29.39 11.25
N PRO A 704 0.65 30.57 10.99
CA PRO A 704 1.24 30.86 9.68
C PRO A 704 2.26 29.82 9.24
N GLU A 705 3.02 29.25 10.17
CA GLU A 705 3.98 28.17 9.90
C GLU A 705 3.29 26.89 9.42
N GLU A 706 2.27 26.41 10.14
CA GLU A 706 1.48 25.25 9.70
C GLU A 706 0.79 25.49 8.35
N GLN A 707 0.29 26.70 8.12
CA GLN A 707 -0.31 27.09 6.85
C GLN A 707 0.72 27.06 5.72
N ASN A 708 1.93 27.54 5.96
CA ASN A 708 3.03 27.49 4.99
C ASN A 708 3.46 26.04 4.71
N GLN A 709 3.60 25.20 5.75
CA GLN A 709 3.90 23.78 5.58
C GLN A 709 2.84 23.06 4.73
N LEU A 710 1.55 23.29 5.00
CA LEU A 710 0.45 22.76 4.20
C LEU A 710 0.44 23.34 2.78
N ALA A 711 0.82 24.61 2.63
CA ALA A 711 0.86 25.30 1.34
C ALA A 711 1.99 24.81 0.44
N GLU A 712 3.12 24.42 1.03
CA GLU A 712 4.31 23.86 0.35
C GLU A 712 4.15 22.36 0.08
N ASN A 713 3.50 21.63 0.99
CA ASN A 713 3.23 20.21 0.85
C ASN A 713 1.72 19.91 1.03
N PRO A 714 0.95 19.85 -0.08
CA PRO A 714 -0.49 19.57 -0.03
C PRO A 714 -0.84 18.19 0.55
N TYR A 715 0.15 17.30 0.66
CA TYR A 715 0.02 15.95 1.21
C TYR A 715 0.43 15.85 2.68
N THR A 716 0.65 16.98 3.36
CA THR A 716 0.79 16.96 4.82
C THR A 716 -0.53 16.52 5.43
N LEU A 717 -0.56 15.31 5.99
CA LEU A 717 -1.77 14.64 6.47
C LEU A 717 -2.05 14.95 7.94
N LYS A 718 -3.27 15.37 8.25
CA LYS A 718 -3.77 15.45 9.64
C LYS A 718 -4.75 14.31 9.94
N PRO A 719 -4.47 13.42 10.92
CA PRO A 719 -5.31 12.29 11.22
C PRO A 719 -6.70 12.67 11.68
N VAL A 720 -7.68 11.92 11.20
CA VAL A 720 -9.07 12.10 11.56
C VAL A 720 -9.77 10.76 11.68
N ARG A 721 -10.73 10.69 12.59
CA ARG A 721 -11.69 9.58 12.61
C ARG A 721 -13.10 10.10 12.66
N ILE A 722 -13.99 9.36 12.02
CA ILE A 722 -15.42 9.41 12.27
C ILE A 722 -15.70 8.33 13.30
N VAL A 723 -16.17 8.73 14.48
CA VAL A 723 -16.40 7.82 15.61
C VAL A 723 -17.30 6.66 15.15
N ASN A 724 -16.85 5.43 15.42
CA ASN A 724 -17.50 4.16 15.04
C ASN A 724 -17.66 3.90 13.53
N TYR A 725 -16.93 4.62 12.65
CA TYR A 725 -17.08 4.46 11.20
C TYR A 725 -15.76 4.24 10.46
N HIS A 726 -14.92 5.29 10.32
CA HIS A 726 -13.71 5.24 9.50
C HIS A 726 -12.60 6.12 10.07
N ALA A 727 -11.34 5.73 9.86
CA ALA A 727 -10.16 6.50 10.24
C ALA A 727 -9.29 6.76 8.99
N PHE A 728 -8.92 8.02 8.79
CA PHE A 728 -8.32 8.52 7.56
C PHE A 728 -7.62 9.85 7.81
N SER A 729 -7.25 10.58 6.75
CA SER A 729 -6.40 11.78 6.88
C SER A 729 -6.96 12.97 6.13
N LEU A 730 -6.88 14.16 6.73
CA LEU A 730 -7.22 15.42 6.09
C LEU A 730 -6.05 15.91 5.22
N ILE A 731 -6.38 16.44 4.04
CA ILE A 731 -5.45 17.05 3.07
C ILE A 731 -5.76 18.54 2.92
N LEU A 732 -5.56 19.30 4.01
CA LEU A 732 -5.94 20.73 4.06
C LEU A 732 -5.11 21.60 3.10
N GLY A 733 -3.93 21.13 2.71
CA GLY A 733 -3.06 21.81 1.76
C GLY A 733 -3.45 21.61 0.29
N HIS A 734 -4.38 20.69 -0.02
CA HIS A 734 -4.85 20.46 -1.39
C HIS A 734 -5.32 21.76 -2.04
N SER A 735 -4.99 21.98 -3.31
CA SER A 735 -5.23 23.25 -4.02
C SER A 735 -6.68 23.72 -3.91
N SER A 736 -7.64 22.82 -4.14
CA SER A 736 -9.08 23.09 -4.01
C SER A 736 -9.55 23.51 -2.61
N PHE A 737 -8.78 23.18 -1.55
CA PHE A 737 -9.11 23.52 -0.16
C PHE A 737 -8.29 24.72 0.34
N LYS A 738 -7.02 24.82 -0.08
CA LYS A 738 -6.07 25.89 0.28
C LYS A 738 -6.62 27.27 -0.02
N GLU A 739 -7.19 27.47 -1.20
CA GLU A 739 -7.80 28.75 -1.60
C GLU A 739 -8.83 29.24 -0.57
N VAL A 740 -9.57 28.31 0.04
CA VAL A 740 -10.72 28.62 0.91
C VAL A 740 -10.31 29.21 2.25
N TRP A 741 -9.21 28.73 2.82
CA TRP A 741 -8.73 29.24 4.11
C TRP A 741 -7.63 30.29 3.97
N ALA A 742 -6.95 30.36 2.82
CA ALA A 742 -5.97 31.42 2.53
C ALA A 742 -6.62 32.79 2.27
N GLU A 743 -7.85 32.81 1.73
CA GLU A 743 -8.57 34.07 1.52
C GLU A 743 -9.06 34.71 2.84
N GLU A 744 -8.96 36.04 2.94
CA GLU A 744 -9.53 36.80 4.08
C GLU A 744 -11.07 36.81 4.09
N THR A 745 -11.71 36.44 2.98
CA THR A 745 -13.17 36.42 2.83
C THR A 745 -13.86 35.61 3.92
N ASP A 746 -15.02 36.08 4.41
CA ASP A 746 -15.85 35.30 5.33
C ASP A 746 -16.15 33.90 4.73
N PRO A 747 -15.86 32.80 5.45
CA PRO A 747 -16.04 31.44 4.94
C PRO A 747 -17.44 31.15 4.38
N LYS A 748 -18.49 31.68 5.01
CA LYS A 748 -19.86 31.41 4.54
C LYS A 748 -20.12 32.13 3.23
N LYS A 749 -19.70 33.39 3.12
CA LYS A 749 -19.82 34.15 1.86
C LYS A 749 -19.07 33.46 0.73
N TRP A 750 -17.81 33.08 0.96
CA TRP A 750 -17.01 32.35 -0.03
C TRP A 750 -17.70 31.06 -0.48
N LEU A 751 -18.15 30.24 0.48
CA LEU A 751 -18.87 28.99 0.19
C LEU A 751 -20.15 29.22 -0.60
N HIS A 752 -20.87 30.30 -0.32
CA HIS A 752 -22.06 30.66 -1.08
C HIS A 752 -21.72 30.98 -2.53
N ASP A 753 -20.73 31.84 -2.74
CA ASP A 753 -20.40 32.39 -4.06
C ASP A 753 -19.68 31.37 -4.96
N LYS A 754 -18.75 30.60 -4.41
CA LYS A 754 -17.88 29.69 -5.18
C LYS A 754 -18.41 28.27 -5.31
N ILE A 755 -19.21 27.80 -4.35
CA ILE A 755 -19.65 26.39 -4.29
C ILE A 755 -21.17 26.29 -4.41
N LEU A 756 -21.90 26.94 -3.50
CA LEU A 756 -23.33 26.73 -3.38
C LEU A 756 -24.11 27.29 -4.59
N ASN A 757 -23.79 28.51 -5.03
CA ASN A 757 -24.49 29.15 -6.15
C ASN A 757 -24.24 28.40 -7.47
N PRO A 758 -22.99 28.14 -7.90
CA PRO A 758 -22.73 27.41 -9.16
C PRO A 758 -23.37 26.02 -9.16
N GLY A 759 -23.29 25.30 -8.05
CA GLY A 759 -23.91 23.98 -7.91
C GLY A 759 -25.45 24.02 -7.93
N ARG A 760 -26.06 25.04 -7.31
CA ARG A 760 -27.53 25.22 -7.34
C ARG A 760 -28.03 25.63 -8.71
N GLU A 761 -27.25 26.37 -9.49
CA GLU A 761 -27.56 26.64 -10.88
C GLU A 761 -27.71 25.33 -11.66
N ILE A 762 -26.73 24.41 -11.53
CA ILE A 762 -26.81 23.08 -12.16
C ILE A 762 -28.05 22.33 -11.67
N ALA A 763 -28.30 22.30 -10.35
CA ALA A 763 -29.47 21.64 -9.78
C ALA A 763 -30.83 22.23 -10.25
N ALA A 764 -30.83 23.51 -10.63
CA ALA A 764 -31.99 24.25 -11.14
C ALA A 764 -32.22 24.06 -12.65
N LEU A 765 -31.24 23.54 -13.40
CA LEU A 765 -31.37 23.28 -14.83
C LEU A 765 -32.48 22.26 -15.13
N PRO A 766 -33.21 22.40 -16.25
CA PRO A 766 -34.20 21.42 -16.66
C PRO A 766 -33.58 20.03 -16.85
N ILE A 767 -34.24 18.99 -16.34
CA ILE A 767 -33.78 17.61 -16.58
C ILE A 767 -33.94 17.25 -18.07
N SER A 768 -32.89 16.68 -18.69
CA SER A 768 -32.95 16.28 -20.09
C SER A 768 -33.88 15.06 -20.30
N PRO A 769 -34.51 14.90 -21.47
CA PRO A 769 -35.35 13.74 -21.76
C PRO A 769 -34.61 12.40 -21.63
N ASN A 770 -33.34 12.36 -22.04
CA ASN A 770 -32.49 11.17 -21.91
C ASN A 770 -32.21 10.84 -20.44
N GLN A 771 -31.78 11.83 -19.66
CA GLN A 771 -31.52 11.67 -18.22
C GLN A 771 -32.77 11.20 -17.48
N ARG A 772 -33.93 11.79 -17.79
CA ARG A 772 -35.22 11.36 -17.26
C ARG A 772 -35.52 9.89 -17.57
N LYS A 773 -35.33 9.45 -18.82
CA LYS A 773 -35.53 8.06 -19.24
C LYS A 773 -34.62 7.11 -18.45
N GLN A 774 -33.34 7.46 -18.32
CA GLN A 774 -32.36 6.64 -17.61
C GLN A 774 -32.64 6.55 -16.11
N LEU A 775 -33.08 7.63 -15.47
CA LEU A 775 -33.46 7.61 -14.05
C LEU A 775 -34.73 6.80 -13.79
N CYS A 776 -35.74 6.90 -14.66
CA CYS A 776 -36.93 6.07 -14.54
C CYS A 776 -36.65 4.58 -14.80
N ALA A 777 -35.65 4.27 -15.64
CA ALA A 777 -35.26 2.88 -15.89
C ALA A 777 -34.70 2.16 -14.65
N LEU A 778 -34.22 2.91 -13.64
CA LEU A 778 -33.83 2.34 -12.34
C LEU A 778 -35.04 1.81 -11.53
N PHE A 779 -36.25 2.30 -11.84
CA PHE A 779 -37.47 2.00 -11.08
C PHE A 779 -38.63 1.69 -12.06
N PRO A 780 -38.65 0.48 -12.65
CA PRO A 780 -39.56 0.14 -13.75
C PRO A 780 -41.05 0.28 -13.39
N ASP A 781 -41.41 0.18 -12.11
CA ASP A 781 -42.79 0.32 -11.63
C ASP A 781 -43.31 1.77 -11.70
N ILE A 782 -42.41 2.75 -11.83
CA ILE A 782 -42.77 4.17 -11.85
C ILE A 782 -43.03 4.63 -13.29
N LYS A 783 -44.30 4.88 -13.59
CA LYS A 783 -44.71 5.37 -14.91
C LYS A 783 -44.23 6.81 -15.13
N LEU A 784 -43.51 7.06 -16.22
CA LEU A 784 -43.02 8.39 -16.62
C LEU A 784 -44.10 9.47 -16.61
N GLN A 785 -45.36 9.13 -16.87
CA GLN A 785 -46.49 10.08 -16.87
C GLN A 785 -46.80 10.64 -15.48
N GLN A 786 -46.41 9.95 -14.41
CA GLN A 786 -46.59 10.40 -13.02
C GLN A 786 -45.60 11.52 -12.61
N LEU A 787 -44.55 11.73 -13.41
CA LEU A 787 -43.48 12.67 -13.11
C LEU A 787 -43.61 13.98 -13.91
N PRO A 788 -43.32 15.14 -13.30
CA PRO A 788 -43.46 16.46 -13.93
C PRO A 788 -42.62 16.56 -15.22
N LYS A 789 -43.23 16.98 -16.34
CA LYS A 789 -42.61 17.00 -17.69
C LYS A 789 -41.49 18.02 -17.85
N LYS A 790 -41.64 19.21 -17.29
CA LYS A 790 -40.66 20.31 -17.36
C LYS A 790 -40.33 20.77 -15.96
N THR A 791 -39.28 20.23 -15.37
CA THR A 791 -38.84 20.60 -14.03
C THR A 791 -37.33 20.54 -13.94
N SER A 792 -36.77 21.21 -12.94
CA SER A 792 -35.34 21.16 -12.63
C SER A 792 -34.91 19.76 -12.18
N ILE A 793 -33.64 19.39 -12.36
CA ILE A 793 -33.05 18.13 -11.87
C ILE A 793 -33.43 17.86 -10.40
N HIS A 794 -33.23 18.84 -9.51
CA HIS A 794 -33.55 18.70 -8.08
C HIS A 794 -35.03 18.36 -7.82
N LYS A 795 -35.94 19.15 -8.40
CA LYS A 795 -37.39 18.93 -8.28
C LYS A 795 -37.82 17.59 -8.89
N PHE A 796 -37.18 17.14 -9.98
CA PHE A 796 -37.44 15.83 -10.58
C PHE A 796 -37.07 14.70 -9.62
N ARG A 797 -35.83 14.71 -9.09
CA ARG A 797 -35.36 13.73 -8.11
C ARG A 797 -36.29 13.67 -6.89
N LYS A 798 -36.68 14.83 -6.35
CA LYS A 798 -37.60 14.92 -5.20
C LYS A 798 -38.98 14.33 -5.51
N ALA A 799 -39.50 14.51 -6.72
CA ALA A 799 -40.75 13.89 -7.14
C ALA A 799 -40.61 12.37 -7.28
N LEU A 800 -39.50 11.91 -7.86
CA LEU A 800 -39.22 10.48 -8.05
C LEU A 800 -39.07 9.74 -6.70
N LEU A 801 -38.30 10.27 -5.76
CA LEU A 801 -38.16 9.69 -4.40
C LEU A 801 -39.48 9.61 -3.61
N LYS A 802 -40.47 10.46 -3.93
CA LYS A 802 -41.79 10.36 -3.29
C LYS A 802 -42.60 9.18 -3.80
N LEU A 803 -42.32 8.71 -5.01
CA LEU A 803 -43.02 7.61 -5.68
C LEU A 803 -42.36 6.26 -5.42
N ILE A 804 -41.07 6.24 -5.06
CA ILE A 804 -40.37 4.99 -4.72
C ILE A 804 -40.82 4.51 -3.33
N PRO A 805 -41.24 3.24 -3.19
CA PRO A 805 -41.63 2.68 -1.90
C PRO A 805 -40.46 2.66 -0.90
N ASP A 806 -39.27 2.27 -1.38
CA ASP A 806 -38.04 2.32 -0.59
C ASP A 806 -37.50 3.76 -0.52
N LYS A 807 -37.48 4.30 0.70
CA LYS A 807 -36.97 5.65 0.99
C LYS A 807 -35.61 5.60 1.69
N SER A 808 -34.88 4.49 1.56
CA SER A 808 -33.53 4.35 2.08
C SER A 808 -32.58 5.40 1.52
N SER A 809 -31.54 5.73 2.29
CA SER A 809 -30.40 6.54 1.85
C SER A 809 -29.72 5.91 0.62
N LYS A 810 -29.60 4.58 0.58
CA LYS A 810 -29.03 3.83 -0.54
C LYS A 810 -29.75 4.09 -1.87
N THR A 811 -31.09 4.07 -1.87
CA THR A 811 -31.88 4.38 -3.08
C THR A 811 -31.64 5.82 -3.56
N ALA A 812 -31.54 6.77 -2.63
CA ALA A 812 -31.20 8.15 -2.94
C ALA A 812 -29.78 8.29 -3.55
N MET A 813 -28.79 7.57 -3.01
CA MET A 813 -27.42 7.55 -3.52
C MET A 813 -27.33 6.97 -4.94
N ILE A 814 -28.00 5.86 -5.22
CA ILE A 814 -28.03 5.27 -6.57
C ILE A 814 -28.59 6.27 -7.59
N MET A 815 -29.65 6.99 -7.22
CA MET A 815 -30.22 8.04 -8.06
C MET A 815 -29.25 9.19 -8.29
N ASP A 816 -28.58 9.67 -7.24
CA ASP A 816 -27.66 10.81 -7.33
C ASP A 816 -26.42 10.47 -8.14
N HIS A 817 -25.89 9.25 -7.99
CA HIS A 817 -24.82 8.74 -8.82
C HIS A 817 -25.24 8.74 -10.30
N LYS A 818 -26.44 8.24 -10.60
CA LYS A 818 -26.96 8.21 -11.97
C LYS A 818 -27.21 9.61 -12.52
N ILE A 819 -27.67 10.56 -11.70
CA ILE A 819 -27.82 11.97 -12.09
C ILE A 819 -26.46 12.51 -12.57
N VAL A 820 -25.41 12.37 -11.76
CA VAL A 820 -24.06 12.87 -12.10
C VAL A 820 -23.48 12.18 -13.34
N GLN A 821 -23.65 10.87 -13.47
CA GLN A 821 -23.20 10.10 -14.65
C GLN A 821 -23.88 10.54 -15.96
N THR A 822 -25.09 11.10 -15.88
CA THR A 822 -25.91 11.45 -17.05
C THR A 822 -25.96 12.95 -17.33
N LEU A 823 -25.20 13.76 -16.59
CA LEU A 823 -25.01 15.17 -16.91
C LEU A 823 -24.29 15.32 -18.25
N ASP A 824 -24.63 16.38 -18.99
CA ASP A 824 -23.89 16.77 -20.19
C ASP A 824 -22.42 17.05 -19.84
N PRO A 825 -21.44 16.73 -20.72
CA PRO A 825 -20.01 16.87 -20.42
C PRO A 825 -19.61 18.26 -19.91
N SER A 826 -20.19 19.33 -20.46
CA SER A 826 -19.93 20.71 -20.02
C SER A 826 -20.42 20.98 -18.59
N LEU A 827 -21.56 20.40 -18.20
CA LEU A 827 -22.09 20.50 -16.84
C LEU A 827 -21.28 19.64 -15.86
N LYS A 828 -20.81 18.47 -16.30
CA LYS A 828 -19.92 17.64 -15.50
C LYS A 828 -18.58 18.34 -15.25
N LYS A 829 -18.02 19.01 -16.25
CA LYS A 829 -16.83 19.86 -16.09
C LYS A 829 -17.07 20.99 -15.08
N ARG A 830 -18.16 21.75 -15.23
CA ARG A 830 -18.55 22.80 -14.28
C ARG A 830 -18.76 22.27 -12.85
N LEU A 831 -19.30 21.05 -12.70
CA LEU A 831 -19.45 20.42 -11.39
C LEU A 831 -18.09 20.05 -10.80
N LYS A 832 -17.17 19.51 -11.62
CA LYS A 832 -15.80 19.16 -11.21
C LYS A 832 -15.02 20.38 -10.73
N GLU A 833 -15.18 21.52 -11.40
CA GLU A 833 -14.57 22.81 -11.00
C GLU A 833 -15.04 23.31 -9.61
N THR A 834 -16.10 22.71 -9.04
CA THR A 834 -16.59 23.03 -7.68
C THR A 834 -16.20 21.99 -6.63
N LEU A 835 -15.43 20.96 -6.99
CA LEU A 835 -15.00 19.95 -6.04
C LEU A 835 -14.01 20.54 -5.05
N ILE A 836 -14.22 20.24 -3.78
CA ILE A 836 -13.26 20.55 -2.72
C ILE A 836 -12.79 19.22 -2.13
N HIS A 837 -11.63 18.73 -2.56
CA HIS A 837 -10.96 17.62 -1.88
C HIS A 837 -10.50 18.08 -0.51
N PHE A 838 -10.74 17.27 0.51
CA PHE A 838 -10.37 17.63 1.88
C PHE A 838 -9.85 16.46 2.71
N ALA A 839 -10.01 15.23 2.24
CA ALA A 839 -9.47 14.06 2.92
C ALA A 839 -9.02 12.95 1.97
N ASP A 840 -7.88 12.32 2.26
CA ASP A 840 -7.47 11.02 1.72
C ASP A 840 -8.18 9.93 2.53
N THR A 841 -8.93 9.05 1.89
CA THR A 841 -9.69 7.99 2.57
C THR A 841 -8.83 6.78 2.96
N ASN A 842 -7.57 6.77 2.55
CA ASN A 842 -6.64 5.64 2.53
C ASN A 842 -7.05 4.50 1.58
N LEU A 843 -8.20 4.59 0.92
CA LEU A 843 -8.68 3.61 -0.05
C LEU A 843 -8.17 3.97 -1.45
N HIS A 844 -8.21 3.00 -2.35
CA HIS A 844 -7.78 3.16 -3.73
C HIS A 844 -8.76 2.48 -4.70
N SER A 845 -8.74 2.91 -5.95
CA SER A 845 -9.47 2.34 -7.08
C SER A 845 -8.46 2.08 -8.21
N GLY A 846 -7.94 0.85 -8.28
CA GLY A 846 -6.76 0.58 -9.10
C GLY A 846 -5.54 1.33 -8.58
N VAL A 847 -4.97 2.21 -9.39
CA VAL A 847 -3.81 3.07 -9.02
C VAL A 847 -4.20 4.45 -8.49
N GLN A 848 -5.49 4.76 -8.53
CA GLN A 848 -6.04 6.06 -8.16
C GLN A 848 -6.42 6.05 -6.70
N ASP A 849 -6.11 7.12 -5.98
CA ASP A 849 -6.58 7.25 -4.61
C ASP A 849 -7.99 7.74 -4.55
N VAL A 850 -8.71 7.28 -3.53
CA VAL A 850 -10.07 7.74 -3.27
C VAL A 850 -10.01 8.85 -2.23
N HIS A 851 -10.39 10.05 -2.63
CA HIS A 851 -10.54 11.22 -1.76
C HIS A 851 -11.99 11.38 -1.31
N PHE A 852 -12.20 11.95 -0.13
CA PHE A 852 -13.46 12.63 0.16
C PHE A 852 -13.40 14.06 -0.38
N CYS A 853 -14.48 14.44 -1.05
CA CYS A 853 -14.68 15.79 -1.55
C CYS A 853 -16.04 16.35 -1.12
N PHE A 854 -16.13 17.67 -1.04
CA PHE A 854 -17.41 18.37 -0.98
C PHE A 854 -17.84 18.79 -2.38
N LEU A 855 -19.14 18.64 -2.64
CA LEU A 855 -19.78 19.20 -3.83
C LEU A 855 -21.25 19.53 -3.55
N VAL A 856 -21.86 20.33 -4.42
CA VAL A 856 -23.32 20.51 -4.39
C VAL A 856 -23.95 19.41 -5.23
N ASN A 857 -24.63 18.47 -4.58
CA ASN A 857 -25.28 17.37 -5.27
C ASN A 857 -26.39 17.94 -6.18
N PRO A 858 -26.33 17.76 -7.51
CA PRO A 858 -27.34 18.29 -8.43
C PRO A 858 -28.75 17.78 -8.15
N GLY A 859 -28.85 16.58 -7.58
CA GLY A 859 -30.10 15.96 -7.17
C GLY A 859 -30.69 16.59 -5.91
N SER A 860 -29.89 16.89 -4.89
CA SER A 860 -30.39 17.41 -3.61
C SER A 860 -30.35 18.94 -3.49
N GLY A 861 -29.51 19.60 -4.29
CA GLY A 861 -29.22 21.05 -4.21
C GLY A 861 -28.47 21.46 -2.94
N ARG A 862 -27.82 20.52 -2.26
CA ARG A 862 -27.12 20.71 -0.98
C ARG A 862 -25.65 20.32 -1.11
N VAL A 863 -24.83 20.92 -0.26
CA VAL A 863 -23.43 20.50 -0.07
C VAL A 863 -23.42 19.17 0.68
N GLU A 864 -22.77 18.17 0.08
CA GLU A 864 -22.68 16.80 0.57
C GLU A 864 -21.23 16.30 0.43
N VAL A 865 -20.88 15.27 1.19
CA VAL A 865 -19.59 14.59 1.07
C VAL A 865 -19.71 13.44 0.07
N TRP A 866 -18.79 13.39 -0.88
CA TRP A 866 -18.72 12.40 -1.94
C TRP A 866 -17.34 11.74 -1.94
N GLN A 867 -17.25 10.57 -2.54
CA GLN A 867 -15.98 9.98 -2.96
C GLN A 867 -15.67 10.40 -4.39
N VAL A 868 -14.41 10.64 -4.65
CA VAL A 868 -13.87 10.93 -5.97
C VAL A 868 -12.47 10.36 -6.06
N ASN A 869 -12.04 9.95 -7.24
CA ASN A 869 -10.64 9.63 -7.46
C ASN A 869 -9.80 10.92 -7.41
N ASP A 870 -8.52 10.79 -7.10
CA ASP A 870 -7.53 11.88 -7.06
C ASP A 870 -7.38 12.66 -8.38
N ASP A 871 -7.74 12.04 -9.51
CA ASP A 871 -7.78 12.62 -10.85
C ASP A 871 -9.17 13.16 -11.27
N ASP A 872 -10.05 13.39 -10.29
CA ASP A 872 -11.44 13.78 -10.47
C ASP A 872 -12.30 12.77 -11.25
N THR A 873 -11.80 11.55 -11.49
CA THR A 873 -12.60 10.50 -12.10
C THR A 873 -13.55 9.87 -11.08
N GLU A 874 -14.65 9.30 -11.58
CA GLU A 874 -15.58 8.51 -10.78
C GLU A 874 -16.14 9.17 -9.49
N LEU A 875 -17.09 10.09 -9.63
CA LEU A 875 -17.84 10.64 -8.50
C LEU A 875 -18.86 9.63 -7.94
N LYS A 876 -18.69 9.22 -6.68
CA LYS A 876 -19.56 8.30 -5.94
C LYS A 876 -20.22 9.01 -4.75
N PRO A 877 -21.56 9.05 -4.66
CA PRO A 877 -22.24 9.60 -3.49
C PRO A 877 -22.02 8.69 -2.28
N LEU A 878 -22.00 9.29 -1.10
CA LEU A 878 -21.91 8.59 0.19
C LEU A 878 -23.20 8.71 0.99
N ASP A 879 -23.40 7.81 1.95
CA ASP A 879 -24.50 7.94 2.90
C ASP A 879 -24.20 9.08 3.87
N GLN A 880 -24.94 10.18 3.71
CA GLN A 880 -24.75 11.36 4.54
C GLN A 880 -25.07 11.11 6.01
N GLN A 881 -25.92 10.13 6.35
CA GLN A 881 -26.21 9.76 7.74
C GLN A 881 -25.05 8.99 8.38
N GLU A 882 -24.30 8.23 7.59
CA GLU A 882 -23.15 7.48 8.07
C GLU A 882 -21.90 8.36 8.23
N ILE A 883 -21.74 9.37 7.36
CA ILE A 883 -20.50 10.13 7.28
C ILE A 883 -20.59 11.57 7.82
N THR A 884 -21.77 12.22 7.81
CA THR A 884 -21.88 13.63 8.25
C THR A 884 -22.96 13.89 9.30
N VAL A 885 -24.21 13.52 9.05
CA VAL A 885 -25.35 13.98 9.85
C VAL A 885 -25.40 13.25 11.19
N GLY A 886 -25.22 13.99 12.28
CA GLY A 886 -25.22 13.43 13.63
C GLY A 886 -23.94 12.67 13.98
N LYS A 887 -22.93 12.70 13.11
CA LYS A 887 -21.65 12.03 13.30
C LYS A 887 -20.64 12.98 13.93
N THR A 888 -19.85 12.42 14.84
CA THR A 888 -18.73 13.10 15.48
C THR A 888 -17.45 12.77 14.74
N TRP A 889 -16.80 13.81 14.25
CA TRP A 889 -15.46 13.75 13.68
C TRP A 889 -14.48 14.18 14.75
N GLU A 890 -13.43 13.40 14.94
CA GLU A 890 -12.33 13.74 15.85
C GLU A 890 -11.08 13.91 15.02
N ILE A 891 -10.57 15.14 14.99
CA ILE A 891 -9.32 15.48 14.33
C ILE A 891 -8.25 15.48 15.40
N TYR A 892 -7.23 14.65 15.25
CA TYR A 892 -6.15 14.59 16.22
C TYR A 892 -5.29 15.84 16.06
N LEU A 893 -5.22 16.64 17.13
CA LEU A 893 -4.28 17.73 17.23
C LEU A 893 -2.95 17.10 17.63
N HIS A 894 -1.95 17.26 16.78
CA HIS A 894 -0.65 16.63 16.98
C HIS A 894 -0.12 16.96 18.38
N PRO A 895 0.54 16.00 19.06
CA PRO A 895 1.35 16.37 20.22
C PRO A 895 2.50 17.27 19.72
N ASP A 896 2.75 18.37 20.42
CA ASP A 896 3.87 19.29 20.15
C ASP A 896 5.25 18.60 20.16
N LYS A 897 5.33 17.30 20.51
CA LYS A 897 6.55 16.47 20.56
C LYS A 897 6.98 15.85 19.22
N LEU A 898 6.27 16.12 18.12
CA LEU A 898 6.62 15.60 16.79
C LEU A 898 7.22 16.67 15.85
N LEU A 899 7.30 17.93 16.30
CA LEU A 899 8.13 18.99 15.72
C LEU A 899 9.35 19.18 16.62
#